data_AF-A0A1S9RJ95-F1
#
_entry.id   AF-A0A1S9RJ95-F1
#
_cell.length_a   1.000
_cell.length_b   1.000
_cell.length_c   1.000
_cell.angle_alpha   90.00
_cell.angle_beta   90.00
_cell.angle_gamma   90.00
#
_symmetry.space_group_name_H-M   'P 1'
#
loop_
_entity.id
_entity.type
_entity.pdbx_description
1 polymer ?
#
loop_
_entity_poly.entity_id
_entity_poly.type
_entity_poly.pdbx_seq_one_letter_code
_entity_poly.pdbx_strand_id
1 'polypeptide(L)'
;MSPMLQALVSGLALAGSAIAVPQKREVDSLVASQILTDPYAFDFPRLGAPGASLFPMRLCHGFKLEEASVDDLQTRMSNGSLTSVQLLECYLDRIYQTQPYLNAILQLNPDAHAIAKKLDNERAQGKVRGPLHGIPFIVKDNIASKDRMETTAGCWALIGSVVPRDSFVVHGMRKAGALLLGKGALSEWADMRSNNYSEGFTARGGQCRSAYNFTVNPGGSSTGPGVAVGANLIPIALGTETDGSVINPAQRNAIVGIKPTVGLTSRAGVIPESLHQDTIGTFGKTVRDAVYTLDAIYGVDTRDNYTLAQKGLTPKGGYAQFLTNKDALKGAVFGLPWESFWALGDAEQIAQLEELIDLIKSAGATIVNGTELPHYKDIVSPSGWNWDYGSTRGYANESEYSYIKVDFYNNLRDYLAEVNNTNIKSLEDLVQYNEDNYGSEGGFPSIHPAFGSGQDGFIASLESKGIMNETYFSALDYCRRTTREEGIDAALKYGNRTLDGLLVPPDVAQSIQIAAQAGYPVITVPAGTSSVSGMPYGLAIMNTAFSEPTLIKYASAIEDLQKTSGTKWQRTLPEWRGYLQRNLPVIIPWYVPTHGTSQYTNYTAACFIIKRKANSHIIGEHEWRPAGARVRIPGPLIAWNHLRPKNGHLTVGTFGTRRSTHTPSPKVHLIPASTFIAMAIPDQKIIIIGGGMCGLASAIAISQAFSSHEVQPQITVYELRDAPSTFGGPVNLTPKALRCLDKLGVFEELKRMRFGCEVDAIQIFSMRTGSEIASIDYAGADGRGFGGYKGWRVMRFDLLKAMLSVAERLDTVQIRYGKKLTRIEEKVDQVCVHFEDGGVDIGDMVLGCDGIHSATRNLFVEPDRKPVYSRWAAAYGFVQVQELFGAREKPFFEDSALVMSRYGSALTTFCDDARSLIYTVLLMEMEEQGSREGWKSIGKDQERVRLEGVRRTQNSPLPKMAQMIEKVSDWTLYPIYVLPPNGRWHTNRVLLLGDAAHAMPPKGESIGHAFEDAIRFSLILSHYKSESPLRAFEFYEGFQRKKTEDLYKVSSTGWKSNDDIGAIGGMLLEWFTPLYLWWTKGFSEKDLWTDPTDISFPS
;
A
#
# COMPACT_ATOMS: atom_id res chain seq x y z
N MET A 1 -3.27 -4.97 52.85
CA MET A 1 -3.97 -4.23 53.94
C MET A 1 -4.03 -2.76 53.55
N SER A 2 -5.04 -2.03 54.02
CA SER A 2 -4.97 -0.56 54.13
C SER A 2 -4.76 -0.20 55.60
N PRO A 3 -3.94 0.81 55.89
CA PRO A 3 -4.45 1.88 56.74
C PRO A 3 -4.20 3.27 56.16
N MET A 4 -5.18 4.14 56.33
CA MET A 4 -5.11 5.57 56.11
C MET A 4 -4.49 6.22 57.37
N LEU A 5 -3.68 7.28 57.21
CA LEU A 5 -3.10 8.15 58.26
C LEU A 5 -2.24 7.47 59.37
N GLN A 6 -0.93 7.73 59.32
CA GLN A 6 -0.12 8.05 60.51
C GLN A 6 0.85 9.19 60.14
N ALA A 7 0.83 10.32 60.88
CA ALA A 7 1.73 11.49 60.82
C ALA A 7 2.03 12.09 59.42
N LEU A 8 1.62 13.30 59.02
CA LEU A 8 1.22 14.53 59.73
C LEU A 8 2.36 15.18 60.56
N VAL A 9 2.60 16.48 60.33
CA VAL A 9 3.67 17.36 60.91
C VAL A 9 5.11 16.96 60.45
N SER A 10 6.07 17.84 60.08
CA SER A 10 6.34 19.23 60.49
C SER A 10 7.19 20.07 59.48
N GLY A 11 7.00 21.40 59.47
CA GLY A 11 7.91 22.44 58.90
C GLY A 11 7.81 22.68 57.38
N LEU A 12 7.48 23.86 56.81
CA LEU A 12 7.89 25.28 56.97
C LEU A 12 9.10 25.73 56.11
N ALA A 13 8.78 26.56 55.07
CA ALA A 13 9.40 27.86 54.75
C ALA A 13 10.89 27.92 54.30
N LEU A 14 11.40 28.94 53.57
CA LEU A 14 10.83 30.08 52.80
C LEU A 14 11.92 30.67 51.86
N ALA A 15 11.52 31.27 50.73
CA ALA A 15 12.31 32.24 49.91
C ALA A 15 13.64 31.74 49.27
N GLY A 16 14.24 32.43 48.28
CA GLY A 16 13.89 33.73 47.70
C GLY A 16 14.56 34.04 46.35
N SER A 17 14.25 35.23 45.81
CA SER A 17 14.51 35.72 44.45
C SER A 17 15.84 36.46 44.22
N ALA A 18 16.38 36.40 42.99
CA ALA A 18 16.99 37.51 42.20
C ALA A 18 17.66 36.95 40.92
N ILE A 19 17.84 37.58 39.74
CA ILE A 19 17.36 38.76 38.97
C ILE A 19 18.52 39.13 38.01
N ALA A 20 18.23 39.44 36.73
CA ALA A 20 19.12 40.15 35.76
C ALA A 20 20.42 39.41 35.30
N VAL A 21 21.06 39.70 34.15
CA VAL A 21 20.71 40.45 32.90
C VAL A 21 21.59 39.90 31.74
N PRO A 22 21.18 39.99 30.46
CA PRO A 22 21.85 39.26 29.36
C PRO A 22 23.14 39.91 28.83
N GLN A 23 24.00 39.08 28.23
CA GLN A 23 25.16 39.54 27.45
C GLN A 23 25.12 38.98 26.02
N LYS A 24 25.66 39.75 25.06
CA LYS A 24 25.57 39.51 23.62
C LYS A 24 26.91 38.95 23.10
N ARG A 25 26.88 37.80 22.41
CA ARG A 25 27.94 37.28 21.53
C ARG A 25 27.27 36.80 20.24
N GLU A 26 27.66 37.34 19.09
CA GLU A 26 28.75 36.84 18.24
C GLU A 26 28.41 35.46 17.66
N VAL A 27 28.22 35.40 16.34
CA VAL A 27 27.85 34.17 15.62
C VAL A 27 29.10 33.30 15.52
N ASP A 28 29.13 32.25 16.31
CA ASP A 28 30.26 31.33 16.38
C ASP A 28 30.47 30.62 15.03
N SER A 29 31.73 30.57 14.57
CA SER A 29 32.12 29.81 13.37
C SER A 29 31.80 28.32 13.46
N LEU A 30 31.63 27.79 14.68
CA LEU A 30 31.10 26.45 14.91
C LEU A 30 29.73 26.24 14.25
N VAL A 31 28.86 27.25 14.26
CA VAL A 31 27.50 27.17 13.68
C VAL A 31 27.53 26.95 12.17
N ALA A 32 28.54 27.49 11.46
CA ALA A 32 28.72 27.25 10.03
C ALA A 32 29.24 25.84 9.70
N SER A 33 30.01 25.23 10.61
CA SER A 33 30.53 23.86 10.45
C SER A 33 29.60 22.76 10.97
N GLN A 34 28.61 23.12 11.79
CA GLN A 34 27.58 22.20 12.31
C GLN A 34 26.31 22.13 11.44
N ILE A 35 26.29 22.81 10.28
CA ILE A 35 25.24 22.58 9.27
C ILE A 35 25.47 21.22 8.61
N LEU A 36 24.84 20.18 9.17
CA LEU A 36 24.54 18.95 8.43
C LEU A 36 23.64 19.32 7.25
N THR A 37 24.23 19.45 6.06
CA THR A 37 23.56 20.04 4.89
C THR A 37 22.43 19.21 4.31
N ASP A 38 22.42 17.89 4.55
CA ASP A 38 21.22 17.05 4.44
C ASP A 38 21.38 15.76 5.27
N PRO A 39 20.81 15.65 6.50
CA PRO A 39 20.93 14.46 7.32
C PRO A 39 20.06 13.28 6.84
N TYR A 40 19.14 13.51 5.89
CA TYR A 40 18.31 12.48 5.27
C TYR A 40 18.19 12.78 3.77
N ALA A 41 19.14 12.27 2.99
CA ALA A 41 19.20 12.50 1.55
C ALA A 41 17.97 11.91 0.81
N PHE A 42 16.91 12.73 0.75
CA PHE A 42 15.77 12.69 -0.16
C PHE A 42 14.55 11.81 0.15
N ASP A 43 14.44 11.10 1.28
CA ASP A 43 13.21 10.30 1.57
C ASP A 43 11.98 11.16 1.94
N PHE A 44 12.17 12.46 2.20
CA PHE A 44 11.12 13.43 2.51
C PHE A 44 11.20 14.65 1.56
N PRO A 45 10.08 15.39 1.37
CA PRO A 45 10.10 16.63 0.59
C PRO A 45 11.05 17.67 1.19
N ARG A 46 11.91 18.25 0.35
CA ARG A 46 12.84 19.33 0.75
C ARG A 46 12.08 20.63 0.99
N LEU A 47 11.68 20.86 2.24
CA LEU A 47 10.92 22.04 2.64
C LEU A 47 11.62 23.34 2.22
N GLY A 48 10.91 24.20 1.49
CA GLY A 48 11.42 25.46 0.92
C GLY A 48 12.08 25.33 -0.45
N ALA A 49 12.30 24.12 -0.97
CA ALA A 49 12.78 23.92 -2.35
C ALA A 49 11.62 24.09 -3.36
N PRO A 50 11.78 24.90 -4.42
CA PRO A 50 10.70 25.20 -5.37
C PRO A 50 10.52 24.13 -6.46
N GLY A 51 9.27 23.91 -6.88
CA GLY A 51 8.91 23.08 -8.02
C GLY A 51 9.46 21.65 -7.92
N ALA A 52 10.02 21.14 -9.02
CA ALA A 52 10.57 19.79 -9.11
C ALA A 52 11.64 19.47 -8.05
N SER A 53 12.35 20.47 -7.52
CA SER A 53 13.37 20.27 -6.48
C SER A 53 12.82 19.95 -5.09
N LEU A 54 11.48 19.98 -4.91
CA LEU A 54 10.80 19.55 -3.68
C LEU A 54 10.90 18.03 -3.46
N PHE A 55 10.70 17.23 -4.52
CA PHE A 55 10.84 15.77 -4.51
C PHE A 55 11.90 15.34 -5.54
N PRO A 56 13.20 15.59 -5.27
CA PRO A 56 14.29 15.25 -6.19
C PRO A 56 14.57 13.74 -6.18
N MET A 57 15.06 13.20 -7.30
CA MET A 57 15.46 11.79 -7.39
C MET A 57 16.92 11.57 -7.01
N ARG A 58 17.21 10.44 -6.34
CA ARG A 58 18.56 9.93 -6.10
C ARG A 58 19.25 9.57 -7.43
N LEU A 59 20.58 9.59 -7.44
CA LEU A 59 21.35 9.01 -8.55
C LEU A 59 21.30 7.48 -8.46
N CYS A 60 20.71 6.83 -9.47
CA CYS A 60 20.68 5.39 -9.60
C CYS A 60 22.08 4.89 -9.99
N HIS A 61 22.83 4.33 -9.04
CA HIS A 61 24.23 3.90 -9.23
C HIS A 61 25.12 4.97 -9.91
N GLY A 62 24.95 6.24 -9.54
CA GLY A 62 25.68 7.38 -10.11
C GLY A 62 25.09 7.97 -11.40
N PHE A 63 24.00 7.41 -11.93
CA PHE A 63 23.27 7.94 -13.09
C PHE A 63 22.04 8.76 -12.68
N LYS A 64 21.75 9.85 -13.40
CA LYS A 64 20.47 10.56 -13.29
C LYS A 64 19.37 9.73 -13.98
N LEU A 65 18.52 9.08 -13.18
CA LEU A 65 17.39 8.28 -13.67
C LEU A 65 16.17 9.13 -14.09
N GLU A 66 16.00 10.29 -13.47
CA GLU A 66 14.98 11.28 -13.83
C GLU A 66 15.14 11.74 -15.30
N GLU A 67 14.06 11.64 -16.08
CA GLU A 67 13.99 11.86 -17.53
C GLU A 67 14.80 10.90 -18.44
N ALA A 68 15.39 9.82 -17.91
CA ALA A 68 16.07 8.82 -18.74
C ALA A 68 15.11 8.10 -19.71
N SER A 69 15.50 7.95 -20.98
CA SER A 69 14.75 7.21 -22.01
C SER A 69 14.98 5.69 -21.91
N VAL A 70 14.16 4.90 -22.60
CA VAL A 70 14.39 3.44 -22.73
C VAL A 70 15.76 3.14 -23.37
N ASP A 71 16.21 3.95 -24.33
CA ASP A 71 17.51 3.77 -25.00
C ASP A 71 18.68 4.06 -24.03
N ASP A 72 18.57 5.05 -23.14
CA ASP A 72 19.59 5.32 -22.09
C ASP A 72 19.71 4.12 -21.14
N LEU A 73 18.57 3.59 -20.71
CA LEU A 73 18.48 2.44 -19.81
C LEU A 73 19.02 1.16 -20.47
N GLN A 74 18.69 0.92 -21.74
CA GLN A 74 19.26 -0.18 -22.51
C GLN A 74 20.76 -0.03 -22.72
N THR A 75 21.25 1.18 -22.97
CA THR A 75 22.69 1.44 -23.13
C THR A 75 23.45 1.08 -21.85
N ARG A 76 22.92 1.45 -20.68
CA ARG A 76 23.53 1.15 -19.37
C ARG A 76 23.44 -0.32 -18.98
N MET A 77 22.34 -0.99 -19.27
CA MET A 77 22.25 -2.44 -19.07
C MET A 77 23.14 -3.22 -20.04
N SER A 78 23.35 -2.72 -21.26
CA SER A 78 24.16 -3.40 -22.27
C SER A 78 25.67 -3.20 -22.08
N ASN A 79 26.09 -2.11 -21.44
CA ASN A 79 27.50 -1.88 -21.07
C ASN A 79 27.86 -2.36 -19.64
N GLY A 80 26.90 -2.93 -18.90
CA GLY A 80 27.11 -3.48 -17.55
C GLY A 80 27.21 -2.44 -16.43
N SER A 81 26.94 -1.15 -16.69
CA SER A 81 26.90 -0.12 -15.64
C SER A 81 25.59 -0.08 -14.84
N LEU A 82 24.61 -0.89 -15.21
CA LEU A 82 23.34 -1.06 -14.51
C LEU A 82 22.76 -2.46 -14.78
N THR A 83 21.93 -2.99 -13.88
CA THR A 83 21.15 -4.23 -14.10
C THR A 83 19.64 -3.97 -14.00
N SER A 84 18.82 -4.91 -14.46
CA SER A 84 17.35 -4.86 -14.31
C SER A 84 16.92 -4.87 -12.84
N VAL A 85 17.62 -5.63 -11.98
CA VAL A 85 17.42 -5.60 -10.52
C VAL A 85 17.72 -4.22 -9.93
N GLN A 86 18.87 -3.62 -10.28
CA GLN A 86 19.24 -2.28 -9.80
C GLN A 86 18.27 -1.20 -10.31
N LEU A 87 17.85 -1.29 -11.58
CA LEU A 87 16.89 -0.38 -12.18
C LEU A 87 15.50 -0.48 -11.50
N LEU A 88 15.06 -1.70 -11.16
CA LEU A 88 13.87 -1.93 -10.35
C LEU A 88 14.00 -1.27 -8.97
N GLU A 89 15.12 -1.48 -8.27
CA GLU A 89 15.39 -0.92 -6.94
C GLU A 89 15.37 0.62 -6.95
N CYS A 90 16.01 1.26 -7.94
CA CYS A 90 15.97 2.72 -8.09
C CYS A 90 14.57 3.29 -8.34
N TYR A 91 13.68 2.57 -9.04
CA TYR A 91 12.28 2.98 -9.20
C TYR A 91 11.44 2.68 -7.96
N LEU A 92 11.70 1.60 -7.23
CA LEU A 92 11.05 1.31 -5.95
C LEU A 92 11.35 2.40 -4.90
N ASP A 93 12.61 2.84 -4.79
CA ASP A 93 13.01 3.99 -3.95
C ASP A 93 12.14 5.23 -4.25
N ARG A 94 12.00 5.56 -5.54
CA ARG A 94 11.18 6.70 -6.01
C ARG A 94 9.68 6.51 -5.76
N ILE A 95 9.17 5.29 -5.88
CA ILE A 95 7.79 4.96 -5.53
C ILE A 95 7.58 5.16 -4.03
N TYR A 96 8.44 4.62 -3.15
CA TYR A 96 8.30 4.77 -1.70
C TYR A 96 8.39 6.23 -1.24
N GLN A 97 9.27 7.04 -1.85
CA GLN A 97 9.40 8.48 -1.60
C GLN A 97 8.10 9.27 -1.87
N THR A 98 7.30 8.86 -2.87
CA THR A 98 6.22 9.68 -3.43
C THR A 98 4.81 9.09 -3.27
N GLN A 99 4.69 7.79 -3.06
CA GLN A 99 3.42 7.08 -2.90
C GLN A 99 2.51 7.68 -1.81
N PRO A 100 2.98 8.10 -0.61
CA PRO A 100 2.14 8.73 0.43
C PRO A 100 1.48 10.07 0.03
N TYR A 101 1.86 10.60 -1.14
CA TYR A 101 1.30 11.80 -1.74
C TYR A 101 0.49 11.47 -3.00
N LEU A 102 1.04 10.65 -3.90
CA LEU A 102 0.50 10.40 -5.23
C LEU A 102 -0.53 9.27 -5.31
N ASN A 103 -0.41 8.22 -4.49
CA ASN A 103 -1.15 6.95 -4.61
C ASN A 103 -1.17 6.33 -6.03
N ALA A 104 -0.13 6.56 -6.85
CA ALA A 104 -0.11 6.18 -8.26
C ALA A 104 0.00 4.67 -8.50
N ILE A 105 0.64 3.96 -7.58
CA ILE A 105 0.80 2.50 -7.63
C ILE A 105 -0.24 1.87 -6.70
N LEU A 106 -1.15 1.05 -7.24
CA LEU A 106 -2.20 0.39 -6.46
C LEU A 106 -1.68 -0.92 -5.83
N GLN A 107 -0.77 -1.60 -6.50
CA GLN A 107 -0.14 -2.84 -6.01
C GLN A 107 1.24 -3.03 -6.64
N LEU A 108 2.25 -3.36 -5.84
CA LEU A 108 3.55 -3.81 -6.35
C LEU A 108 3.51 -5.31 -6.65
N ASN A 109 4.23 -5.75 -7.68
CA ASN A 109 4.39 -7.15 -8.01
C ASN A 109 5.43 -7.81 -7.09
N PRO A 110 5.05 -8.75 -6.19
CA PRO A 110 6.01 -9.44 -5.33
C PRO A 110 6.95 -10.37 -6.12
N ASP A 111 6.63 -10.68 -7.39
CA ASP A 111 7.49 -11.45 -8.29
C ASP A 111 8.55 -10.59 -9.00
N ALA A 112 8.53 -9.26 -8.87
CA ALA A 112 9.35 -8.33 -9.65
C ALA A 112 10.86 -8.60 -9.55
N HIS A 113 11.44 -8.73 -8.35
CA HIS A 113 12.89 -8.99 -8.21
C HIS A 113 13.31 -10.34 -8.81
N ALA A 114 12.43 -11.35 -8.76
CA ALA A 114 12.70 -12.66 -9.37
C ALA A 114 12.66 -12.59 -10.91
N ILE A 115 11.72 -11.83 -11.48
CA ILE A 115 11.62 -11.57 -12.92
C ILE A 115 12.83 -10.74 -13.39
N ALA A 116 13.22 -9.68 -12.65
CA ALA A 116 14.38 -8.84 -12.94
C ALA A 116 15.67 -9.66 -12.98
N LYS A 117 15.94 -10.45 -11.92
CA LYS A 117 17.11 -11.34 -11.84
C LYS A 117 17.14 -12.38 -12.97
N LYS A 118 15.97 -12.84 -13.43
CA LYS A 118 15.89 -13.72 -14.60
C LYS A 118 16.26 -12.98 -15.90
N LEU A 119 15.78 -11.76 -16.10
CA LEU A 119 16.09 -10.94 -17.28
C LEU A 119 17.59 -10.57 -17.32
N ASP A 120 18.21 -10.30 -16.17
CA ASP A 120 19.66 -10.11 -16.06
C ASP A 120 20.45 -11.39 -16.38
N ASN A 121 20.03 -12.55 -15.87
CA ASN A 121 20.62 -13.84 -16.23
C ASN A 121 20.48 -14.16 -17.74
N GLU A 122 19.36 -13.79 -18.36
CA GLU A 122 19.17 -13.93 -19.81
C GLU A 122 20.10 -12.98 -20.58
N ARG A 123 20.25 -11.72 -20.15
CA ARG A 123 21.19 -10.75 -20.73
C ARG A 123 22.64 -11.22 -20.64
N ALA A 124 23.07 -11.74 -19.49
CA ALA A 124 24.40 -12.31 -19.27
C ALA A 124 24.67 -13.55 -20.16
N GLN A 125 23.62 -14.26 -20.61
CA GLN A 125 23.70 -15.35 -21.57
C GLN A 125 23.56 -14.89 -23.04
N GLY A 126 23.59 -13.59 -23.32
CA GLY A 126 23.40 -13.01 -24.66
C GLY A 126 21.95 -13.06 -25.18
N LYS A 127 20.98 -13.44 -24.36
CA LYS A 127 19.56 -13.66 -24.73
C LYS A 127 18.73 -12.39 -24.51
N VAL A 128 19.16 -11.28 -25.12
CA VAL A 128 18.42 -10.00 -25.09
C VAL A 128 17.23 -10.09 -26.05
N ARG A 129 16.02 -9.82 -25.55
CA ARG A 129 14.75 -10.00 -26.28
C ARG A 129 14.33 -8.82 -27.17
N GLY A 130 14.91 -7.63 -26.95
CA GLY A 130 14.57 -6.39 -27.68
C GLY A 130 14.76 -5.14 -26.81
N PRO A 131 14.28 -3.96 -27.26
CA PRO A 131 14.43 -2.68 -26.56
C PRO A 131 13.82 -2.64 -25.15
N LEU A 132 12.86 -3.52 -24.84
CA LEU A 132 12.22 -3.58 -23.51
C LEU A 132 12.89 -4.59 -22.55
N HIS A 133 13.96 -5.29 -22.95
CA HIS A 133 14.57 -6.34 -22.12
C HIS A 133 15.12 -5.81 -20.80
N GLY A 134 14.47 -6.15 -19.68
CA GLY A 134 14.82 -5.66 -18.34
C GLY A 134 14.22 -4.30 -17.96
N ILE A 135 13.42 -3.68 -18.83
CA ILE A 135 12.78 -2.38 -18.57
C ILE A 135 11.53 -2.57 -17.69
N PRO A 136 11.44 -1.89 -16.53
CA PRO A 136 10.23 -1.90 -15.71
C PRO A 136 9.03 -1.25 -16.40
N PHE A 137 7.84 -1.82 -16.25
CA PHE A 137 6.56 -1.22 -16.64
C PHE A 137 5.46 -1.54 -15.62
N ILE A 138 4.38 -0.76 -15.63
CA ILE A 138 3.14 -1.07 -14.90
C ILE A 138 1.94 -1.14 -15.86
N VAL A 139 0.86 -1.77 -15.40
CA VAL A 139 -0.43 -1.79 -16.12
C VAL A 139 -1.54 -1.24 -15.22
N LYS A 140 -2.55 -0.58 -15.80
CA LYS A 140 -3.79 -0.22 -15.11
C LYS A 140 -4.43 -1.45 -14.44
N ASP A 141 -5.02 -1.30 -13.26
CA ASP A 141 -5.55 -2.45 -12.47
C ASP A 141 -6.76 -3.18 -13.10
N ASN A 142 -7.31 -2.69 -14.21
CA ASN A 142 -8.25 -3.46 -15.04
C ASN A 142 -7.59 -4.45 -16.02
N ILE A 143 -6.26 -4.41 -16.22
CA ILE A 143 -5.53 -5.29 -17.14
C ILE A 143 -5.02 -6.53 -16.40
N ALA A 144 -5.50 -7.73 -16.78
CA ALA A 144 -5.18 -8.98 -16.09
C ALA A 144 -3.72 -9.45 -16.26
N SER A 145 -3.20 -10.07 -15.21
CA SER A 145 -1.88 -10.68 -15.13
C SER A 145 -1.89 -11.90 -14.20
N LYS A 146 -1.05 -12.91 -14.45
CA LYS A 146 -0.95 -14.15 -13.68
C LYS A 146 0.12 -14.19 -12.58
N ASP A 147 0.84 -13.08 -12.38
CA ASP A 147 1.69 -12.86 -11.20
C ASP A 147 0.85 -12.88 -9.91
N ARG A 148 1.50 -12.85 -8.73
CA ARG A 148 0.81 -12.72 -7.43
C ARG A 148 0.29 -11.29 -7.20
N MET A 149 -0.63 -10.85 -8.05
CA MET A 149 -1.32 -9.56 -8.02
C MET A 149 -2.81 -9.71 -8.34
N GLU A 150 -3.61 -8.77 -7.84
CA GLU A 150 -5.05 -8.69 -8.11
C GLU A 150 -5.32 -8.03 -9.48
N THR A 151 -6.58 -7.96 -9.89
CA THR A 151 -7.08 -7.16 -11.03
C THR A 151 -8.53 -6.82 -10.72
N THR A 152 -8.78 -5.67 -10.08
CA THR A 152 -10.07 -5.37 -9.41
C THR A 152 -10.79 -4.14 -9.95
N ALA A 153 -10.21 -3.47 -10.96
CA ALA A 153 -10.65 -2.14 -11.41
C ALA A 153 -10.83 -1.12 -10.27
N GLY A 154 -10.11 -1.32 -9.15
CA GLY A 154 -10.13 -0.44 -7.98
C GLY A 154 -11.20 -0.70 -6.92
N CYS A 155 -12.18 -1.59 -7.13
CA CYS A 155 -13.16 -1.92 -6.08
C CYS A 155 -12.61 -2.93 -5.05
N TRP A 156 -13.31 -3.09 -3.91
CA TRP A 156 -13.08 -4.22 -2.99
C TRP A 156 -13.77 -5.51 -3.45
N ALA A 157 -14.87 -5.42 -4.21
CA ALA A 157 -15.70 -6.54 -4.65
C ALA A 157 -14.95 -7.66 -5.42
N LEU A 158 -13.86 -7.32 -6.11
CA LEU A 158 -13.03 -8.25 -6.88
C LEU A 158 -11.72 -8.67 -6.19
N ILE A 159 -11.47 -8.29 -4.93
CA ILE A 159 -10.25 -8.74 -4.21
C ILE A 159 -10.30 -10.24 -3.91
N GLY A 160 -9.18 -10.92 -4.17
CA GLY A 160 -9.04 -12.37 -4.11
C GLY A 160 -9.56 -13.08 -5.37
N SER A 161 -10.11 -12.35 -6.34
CA SER A 161 -10.60 -12.97 -7.58
C SER A 161 -9.45 -13.43 -8.47
N VAL A 162 -9.63 -14.61 -9.07
CA VAL A 162 -8.58 -15.28 -9.86
C VAL A 162 -8.92 -15.15 -11.34
N VAL A 163 -8.20 -14.25 -12.01
CA VAL A 163 -8.21 -14.14 -13.47
C VAL A 163 -7.77 -15.46 -14.12
N PRO A 164 -8.28 -15.83 -15.30
CA PRO A 164 -8.00 -17.12 -15.95
C PRO A 164 -6.55 -17.23 -16.47
N ARG A 165 -5.97 -16.12 -16.97
CA ARG A 165 -4.69 -16.06 -17.69
C ARG A 165 -4.16 -14.62 -17.75
N ASP A 166 -2.91 -14.43 -18.21
CA ASP A 166 -2.41 -13.10 -18.60
C ASP A 166 -3.34 -12.49 -19.69
N SER A 167 -3.51 -11.17 -19.66
CA SER A 167 -4.01 -10.42 -20.82
C SER A 167 -3.06 -10.55 -22.02
N PHE A 168 -3.58 -10.40 -23.24
CA PHE A 168 -2.75 -10.47 -24.46
C PHE A 168 -1.56 -9.48 -24.39
N VAL A 169 -1.82 -8.26 -23.92
CA VAL A 169 -0.84 -7.18 -23.84
C VAL A 169 0.24 -7.44 -22.78
N VAL A 170 -0.11 -8.01 -21.61
CA VAL A 170 0.90 -8.44 -20.62
C VAL A 170 1.76 -9.57 -21.17
N HIS A 171 1.17 -10.54 -21.88
CA HIS A 171 1.94 -11.59 -22.55
C HIS A 171 2.91 -11.02 -23.61
N GLY A 172 2.47 -10.04 -24.39
CA GLY A 172 3.29 -9.31 -25.35
C GLY A 172 4.48 -8.59 -24.70
N MET A 173 4.24 -7.84 -23.63
CA MET A 173 5.29 -7.17 -22.84
C MET A 173 6.31 -8.17 -22.27
N ARG A 174 5.86 -9.31 -21.70
CA ARG A 174 6.75 -10.38 -21.24
C ARG A 174 7.58 -10.98 -22.39
N LYS A 175 6.99 -11.13 -23.59
CA LYS A 175 7.68 -11.64 -24.77
C LYS A 175 8.80 -10.69 -25.23
N ALA A 176 8.55 -9.38 -25.22
CA ALA A 176 9.55 -8.33 -25.47
C ALA A 176 10.62 -8.21 -24.36
N GLY A 177 10.43 -8.87 -23.22
CA GLY A 177 11.37 -8.90 -22.10
C GLY A 177 11.16 -7.81 -21.05
N ALA A 178 10.01 -7.13 -21.06
CA ALA A 178 9.68 -6.11 -20.07
C ALA A 178 9.40 -6.73 -18.68
N LEU A 179 9.73 -5.98 -17.64
CA LEU A 179 9.58 -6.35 -16.24
C LEU A 179 8.30 -5.74 -15.66
N LEU A 180 7.29 -6.56 -15.37
CA LEU A 180 6.04 -6.08 -14.76
C LEU A 180 6.28 -5.74 -13.28
N LEU A 181 6.38 -4.44 -12.97
CA LEU A 181 6.65 -3.91 -11.63
C LEU A 181 5.40 -3.87 -10.73
N GLY A 182 4.21 -3.69 -11.31
CA GLY A 182 2.98 -3.54 -10.52
C GLY A 182 1.73 -3.14 -11.30
N LYS A 183 0.66 -2.87 -10.54
CA LYS A 183 -0.61 -2.27 -10.98
C LYS A 183 -0.61 -0.78 -10.68
N GLY A 184 -0.90 0.04 -11.68
CA GLY A 184 -1.21 1.45 -11.51
C GLY A 184 -2.67 1.64 -11.09
N ALA A 185 -2.90 2.67 -10.27
CA ALA A 185 -4.25 3.12 -9.91
C ALA A 185 -5.05 3.60 -11.15
N LEU A 186 -6.35 3.79 -10.96
CA LEU A 186 -7.29 4.26 -11.96
C LEU A 186 -8.38 5.10 -11.29
N SER A 187 -9.27 5.69 -12.07
CA SER A 187 -10.63 5.96 -11.62
C SER A 187 -11.43 4.65 -11.63
N GLU A 188 -12.21 4.40 -10.58
CA GLU A 188 -12.86 3.10 -10.37
C GLU A 188 -13.76 2.67 -11.52
N TRP A 189 -13.68 1.38 -11.89
CA TRP A 189 -14.42 0.80 -13.03
C TRP A 189 -14.23 1.53 -14.36
N ALA A 190 -13.08 2.21 -14.50
CA ALA A 190 -12.72 2.99 -15.68
C ALA A 190 -13.68 4.17 -15.99
N ASP A 191 -14.29 4.76 -14.96
CA ASP A 191 -15.30 5.84 -14.99
C ASP A 191 -16.75 5.40 -15.20
N MET A 192 -17.01 4.20 -15.73
CA MET A 192 -18.36 3.67 -16.02
C MET A 192 -19.34 3.62 -14.83
N ARG A 193 -18.84 3.78 -13.60
CA ARG A 193 -19.63 3.63 -12.38
C ARG A 193 -20.62 4.79 -12.16
N SER A 194 -20.21 6.04 -12.35
CA SER A 194 -20.86 7.21 -11.74
C SER A 194 -20.69 8.43 -12.63
N ASN A 195 -21.70 9.30 -12.78
CA ASN A 195 -21.55 10.54 -13.57
C ASN A 195 -20.96 11.73 -12.78
N ASN A 196 -20.97 11.67 -11.44
CA ASN A 196 -20.38 12.67 -10.56
C ASN A 196 -19.47 12.00 -9.54
N TYR A 197 -18.16 12.07 -9.75
CA TYR A 197 -17.13 11.37 -8.98
C TYR A 197 -15.83 12.17 -8.89
N SER A 198 -14.88 11.68 -8.09
CA SER A 198 -13.53 12.22 -7.98
C SER A 198 -12.58 11.42 -8.87
N GLU A 199 -12.22 11.96 -10.03
CA GLU A 199 -11.25 11.40 -10.98
C GLU A 199 -10.02 10.81 -10.28
N GLY A 200 -9.66 9.57 -10.60
CA GLY A 200 -8.52 8.86 -10.01
C GLY A 200 -8.78 8.31 -8.60
N PHE A 201 -10.01 8.36 -8.10
CA PHE A 201 -10.40 7.71 -6.85
C PHE A 201 -10.85 6.26 -7.07
N THR A 202 -10.49 5.40 -6.11
CA THR A 202 -10.98 4.03 -5.96
C THR A 202 -11.20 3.70 -4.49
N ALA A 203 -12.21 2.90 -4.16
CA ALA A 203 -12.43 2.45 -2.79
C ALA A 203 -11.24 1.65 -2.25
N ARG A 204 -10.55 0.87 -3.10
CA ARG A 204 -9.35 0.09 -2.74
C ARG A 204 -8.09 0.93 -2.57
N GLY A 205 -7.86 1.93 -3.44
CA GLY A 205 -6.61 2.69 -3.52
C GLY A 205 -6.64 4.10 -2.94
N GLY A 206 -7.83 4.61 -2.61
CA GLY A 206 -8.02 6.02 -2.32
C GLY A 206 -7.84 6.89 -3.56
N GLN A 207 -7.41 8.14 -3.35
CA GLN A 207 -7.24 9.15 -4.40
C GLN A 207 -5.83 9.14 -5.00
N CYS A 208 -5.69 8.72 -6.25
CA CYS A 208 -4.50 8.94 -7.08
C CYS A 208 -4.41 10.41 -7.53
N ARG A 209 -3.22 11.01 -7.62
CA ARG A 209 -3.06 12.46 -7.90
C ARG A 209 -1.89 12.80 -8.80
N SER A 210 -2.04 13.87 -9.58
CA SER A 210 -0.94 14.39 -10.41
C SER A 210 0.17 14.99 -9.54
N ALA A 211 1.41 14.70 -9.92
CA ALA A 211 2.59 15.33 -9.34
C ALA A 211 2.73 16.81 -9.71
N TYR A 212 1.98 17.32 -10.70
CA TYR A 212 2.01 18.74 -11.08
C TYR A 212 1.19 19.57 -10.09
N ASN A 213 -0.07 19.16 -9.86
CA ASN A 213 -0.93 19.75 -8.85
C ASN A 213 -1.83 18.69 -8.21
N PHE A 214 -1.77 18.60 -6.88
CA PHE A 214 -2.51 17.62 -6.07
C PHE A 214 -3.96 18.04 -5.78
N THR A 215 -4.35 19.28 -6.08
CA THR A 215 -5.65 19.86 -5.66
C THR A 215 -6.72 19.80 -6.74
N VAL A 216 -6.37 19.41 -7.97
CA VAL A 216 -7.23 19.40 -9.17
C VAL A 216 -7.21 18.02 -9.83
N ASN A 217 -8.23 17.72 -10.65
CA ASN A 217 -8.38 16.45 -11.36
C ASN A 217 -7.02 16.01 -11.99
N PRO A 218 -6.57 14.75 -11.80
CA PRO A 218 -5.26 14.26 -12.26
C PRO A 218 -5.23 13.73 -13.70
N GLY A 219 -6.39 13.70 -14.37
CA GLY A 219 -6.69 12.96 -15.58
C GLY A 219 -6.96 11.48 -15.31
N GLY A 220 -7.90 10.88 -16.02
CA GLY A 220 -8.28 9.48 -15.88
C GLY A 220 -9.07 8.96 -17.08
N SER A 221 -9.55 7.71 -17.06
CA SER A 221 -9.42 6.77 -15.93
C SER A 221 -8.05 6.12 -15.78
N SER A 222 -7.12 6.17 -16.74
CA SER A 222 -5.77 5.55 -16.57
C SER A 222 -4.81 6.42 -15.72
N THR A 223 -5.29 6.96 -14.61
CA THR A 223 -4.60 7.94 -13.76
C THR A 223 -3.24 7.45 -13.26
N GLY A 224 -3.19 6.28 -12.63
CA GLY A 224 -1.95 5.73 -12.05
C GLY A 224 -0.85 5.53 -13.09
N PRO A 225 -1.10 4.86 -14.23
CA PRO A 225 -0.17 4.81 -15.36
C PRO A 225 0.34 6.19 -15.83
N GLY A 226 -0.56 7.17 -16.00
CA GLY A 226 -0.18 8.53 -16.45
C GLY A 226 0.68 9.29 -15.43
N VAL A 227 0.25 9.29 -14.17
CA VAL A 227 0.99 9.89 -13.04
C VAL A 227 2.35 9.21 -12.84
N ALA A 228 2.42 7.88 -12.94
CA ALA A 228 3.64 7.12 -12.71
C ALA A 228 4.74 7.45 -13.73
N VAL A 229 4.38 7.54 -15.02
CA VAL A 229 5.35 7.95 -16.06
C VAL A 229 5.69 9.44 -15.89
N GLY A 230 4.68 10.30 -15.63
CA GLY A 230 4.87 11.74 -15.45
C GLY A 230 5.80 12.12 -14.29
N ALA A 231 5.71 11.39 -13.16
CA ALA A 231 6.50 11.63 -11.95
C ALA A 231 7.84 10.86 -11.89
N ASN A 232 8.22 10.17 -12.97
CA ASN A 232 9.40 9.28 -13.06
C ASN A 232 9.38 8.08 -12.08
N LEU A 233 8.20 7.55 -11.76
CA LEU A 233 8.07 6.30 -11.00
C LEU A 233 8.30 5.04 -11.86
N ILE A 234 8.13 5.19 -13.18
CA ILE A 234 8.25 4.12 -14.18
C ILE A 234 8.64 4.74 -15.54
N PRO A 235 9.40 4.08 -16.43
CA PRO A 235 9.74 4.66 -17.74
C PRO A 235 8.59 4.59 -18.75
N ILE A 236 7.76 3.55 -18.67
CA ILE A 236 6.62 3.24 -19.57
C ILE A 236 5.48 2.56 -18.80
N ALA A 237 4.24 2.67 -19.31
CA ALA A 237 3.07 2.01 -18.73
C ALA A 237 1.99 1.68 -19.77
N LEU A 238 1.07 0.77 -19.41
CA LEU A 238 -0.15 0.47 -20.18
C LEU A 238 -1.40 1.03 -19.50
N GLY A 239 -2.28 1.63 -20.30
CA GLY A 239 -3.63 2.08 -19.91
C GLY A 239 -4.71 1.50 -20.81
N THR A 240 -5.96 1.88 -20.53
CA THR A 240 -7.11 1.57 -21.38
C THR A 240 -7.87 2.85 -21.70
N GLU A 241 -8.31 2.99 -22.94
CA GLU A 241 -9.19 4.08 -23.36
C GLU A 241 -10.46 3.54 -23.99
N THR A 242 -11.59 3.93 -23.41
CA THR A 242 -12.93 3.86 -24.00
C THR A 242 -13.22 5.21 -24.63
N ASP A 243 -13.15 6.26 -23.80
CA ASP A 243 -13.02 7.65 -24.21
C ASP A 243 -12.08 8.38 -23.23
N GLY A 244 -11.21 9.22 -23.77
CA GLY A 244 -10.20 10.07 -23.12
C GLY A 244 -9.17 9.38 -22.24
N SER A 245 -9.40 8.13 -21.84
CA SER A 245 -8.80 7.50 -20.68
C SER A 245 -7.34 7.08 -20.83
N VAL A 246 -6.68 7.33 -21.96
CA VAL A 246 -5.22 7.36 -22.14
C VAL A 246 -4.74 8.76 -22.52
N ILE A 247 -5.39 9.45 -23.48
CA ILE A 247 -4.94 10.77 -23.93
C ILE A 247 -5.05 11.84 -22.84
N ASN A 248 -6.12 11.85 -22.03
CA ASN A 248 -6.33 12.78 -20.93
C ASN A 248 -5.30 12.59 -19.79
N PRO A 249 -5.12 11.41 -19.16
CA PRO A 249 -4.07 11.22 -18.16
C PRO A 249 -2.65 11.37 -18.73
N ALA A 250 -2.45 11.23 -20.04
CA ALA A 250 -1.16 11.55 -20.66
C ALA A 250 -0.91 13.07 -20.73
N GLN A 251 -1.82 13.82 -21.37
CA GLN A 251 -1.65 15.25 -21.60
C GLN A 251 -1.61 16.04 -20.30
N ARG A 252 -2.41 15.64 -19.29
CA ARG A 252 -2.45 16.24 -17.94
C ARG A 252 -1.30 15.84 -17.01
N ASN A 253 -0.37 14.98 -17.45
CA ASN A 253 0.86 14.65 -16.73
C ASN A 253 2.15 14.87 -17.55
N ALA A 254 2.04 15.68 -18.64
CA ALA A 254 3.13 16.04 -19.55
C ALA A 254 3.89 14.85 -20.15
N ILE A 255 3.19 13.77 -20.53
CA ILE A 255 3.79 12.59 -21.17
C ILE A 255 3.16 12.32 -22.54
N VAL A 256 3.78 11.43 -23.31
CA VAL A 256 3.18 10.92 -24.54
C VAL A 256 2.17 9.83 -24.20
N GLY A 257 0.96 9.96 -24.75
CA GLY A 257 -0.07 8.93 -24.78
C GLY A 257 -0.39 8.55 -26.21
N ILE A 258 -0.45 7.25 -26.48
CA ILE A 258 -0.92 6.68 -27.75
C ILE A 258 -2.22 5.93 -27.48
N LYS A 259 -3.32 6.42 -28.06
CA LYS A 259 -4.57 5.66 -28.22
C LYS A 259 -4.56 5.07 -29.63
N PRO A 260 -4.33 3.76 -29.82
CA PRO A 260 -4.34 3.16 -31.14
C PRO A 260 -5.78 2.93 -31.65
N THR A 261 -5.90 2.55 -32.92
CA THR A 261 -7.16 2.11 -33.55
C THR A 261 -7.77 0.96 -32.74
N VAL A 262 -9.09 0.99 -32.56
CA VAL A 262 -9.81 -0.10 -31.87
C VAL A 262 -9.67 -1.39 -32.68
N GLY A 263 -9.00 -2.39 -32.10
CA GLY A 263 -8.61 -3.61 -32.80
C GLY A 263 -7.19 -3.63 -33.36
N LEU A 264 -6.32 -2.66 -33.04
CA LEU A 264 -4.87 -2.84 -33.22
C LEU A 264 -4.24 -3.59 -32.02
N THR A 265 -4.62 -3.23 -30.80
CA THR A 265 -4.24 -3.93 -29.56
C THR A 265 -5.40 -4.80 -29.07
N SER A 266 -5.10 -5.98 -28.51
CA SER A 266 -6.14 -6.91 -28.05
C SER A 266 -6.58 -6.61 -26.62
N ARG A 267 -7.89 -6.72 -26.39
CA ARG A 267 -8.58 -6.41 -25.13
C ARG A 267 -8.85 -7.66 -24.30
N ALA A 268 -8.46 -8.84 -24.80
CA ALA A 268 -8.72 -10.12 -24.16
C ALA A 268 -7.95 -10.26 -22.83
N GLY A 269 -8.70 -10.31 -21.73
CA GLY A 269 -8.17 -10.30 -20.36
C GLY A 269 -8.07 -8.90 -19.74
N VAL A 270 -8.94 -7.96 -20.14
CA VAL A 270 -9.10 -6.64 -19.51
C VAL A 270 -10.54 -6.50 -19.04
N ILE A 271 -10.78 -5.90 -17.87
CA ILE A 271 -12.14 -5.55 -17.42
C ILE A 271 -12.65 -4.46 -18.39
N PRO A 272 -13.72 -4.74 -19.18
CA PRO A 272 -14.10 -3.93 -20.32
C PRO A 272 -15.10 -2.83 -19.97
N GLU A 273 -15.28 -1.90 -20.90
CA GLU A 273 -16.38 -0.92 -20.87
C GLU A 273 -17.25 -1.03 -22.12
N SER A 274 -16.69 -0.84 -23.32
CA SER A 274 -17.38 -1.08 -24.59
C SER A 274 -16.51 -1.78 -25.64
N LEU A 275 -17.02 -2.90 -26.15
CA LEU A 275 -16.44 -3.61 -27.30
C LEU A 275 -16.34 -2.77 -28.59
N HIS A 276 -16.96 -1.58 -28.64
CA HIS A 276 -16.93 -0.67 -29.77
C HIS A 276 -15.85 0.41 -29.68
N GLN A 277 -15.34 0.70 -28.48
CA GLN A 277 -14.43 1.82 -28.20
C GLN A 277 -13.17 1.44 -27.39
N ASP A 278 -13.25 0.44 -26.52
CA ASP A 278 -12.12 -0.03 -25.71
C ASP A 278 -10.88 -0.27 -26.57
N THR A 279 -9.73 0.25 -26.13
CA THR A 279 -8.41 -0.05 -26.69
C THR A 279 -7.33 0.03 -25.61
N ILE A 280 -6.25 -0.76 -25.75
CA ILE A 280 -5.10 -0.68 -24.82
C ILE A 280 -4.12 0.31 -25.43
N GLY A 281 -3.92 1.42 -24.72
CA GLY A 281 -2.98 2.48 -25.09
C GLY A 281 -1.70 2.45 -24.26
N THR A 282 -0.69 3.19 -24.73
CA THR A 282 0.67 3.16 -24.18
C THR A 282 1.12 4.54 -23.72
N PHE A 283 1.83 4.58 -22.59
CA PHE A 283 2.43 5.78 -22.01
C PHE A 283 3.96 5.72 -22.07
N GLY A 284 4.59 6.85 -22.37
CA GLY A 284 6.04 7.02 -22.31
C GLY A 284 6.43 8.48 -22.11
N LYS A 285 7.62 8.74 -21.55
CA LYS A 285 8.16 10.12 -21.46
C LYS A 285 8.53 10.69 -22.83
N THR A 286 8.75 9.81 -23.81
CA THR A 286 8.93 10.16 -25.22
C THR A 286 8.05 9.31 -26.14
N VAL A 287 7.83 9.79 -27.38
CA VAL A 287 7.16 9.04 -28.45
C VAL A 287 7.88 7.72 -28.72
N ARG A 288 9.20 7.69 -28.64
CA ARG A 288 10.02 6.48 -28.80
C ARG A 288 9.69 5.43 -27.73
N ASP A 289 9.64 5.82 -26.45
CA ASP A 289 9.33 4.91 -25.35
C ASP A 289 7.91 4.32 -25.49
N ALA A 290 6.93 5.16 -25.85
CA ALA A 290 5.55 4.73 -26.08
C ALA A 290 5.43 3.80 -27.29
N VAL A 291 6.18 4.04 -28.38
CA VAL A 291 6.15 3.19 -29.59
C VAL A 291 6.85 1.85 -29.40
N TYR A 292 7.96 1.78 -28.66
CA TYR A 292 8.53 0.48 -28.26
C TYR A 292 7.54 -0.35 -27.42
N THR A 293 6.71 0.33 -26.63
CA THR A 293 5.64 -0.30 -25.86
C THR A 293 4.51 -0.80 -26.78
N LEU A 294 4.10 -0.02 -27.78
CA LEU A 294 3.10 -0.42 -28.79
C LEU A 294 3.57 -1.66 -29.58
N ASP A 295 4.85 -1.68 -29.97
CA ASP A 295 5.47 -2.81 -30.69
C ASP A 295 5.51 -4.12 -29.91
N ALA A 296 5.40 -4.06 -28.58
CA ALA A 296 5.28 -5.26 -27.75
C ALA A 296 3.85 -5.79 -27.64
N ILE A 297 2.81 -5.00 -27.94
CA ILE A 297 1.41 -5.32 -27.59
C ILE A 297 0.41 -5.37 -28.76
N TYR A 298 0.75 -4.84 -29.94
CA TYR A 298 -0.13 -4.97 -31.11
C TYR A 298 -0.16 -6.42 -31.63
N GLY A 299 -1.30 -6.82 -32.19
CA GLY A 299 -1.43 -8.14 -32.81
C GLY A 299 -2.84 -8.70 -32.86
N VAL A 300 -2.99 -9.77 -33.64
CA VAL A 300 -4.24 -10.55 -33.75
C VAL A 300 -4.35 -11.53 -32.58
N ASP A 301 -5.47 -11.48 -31.85
CA ASP A 301 -5.87 -12.49 -30.86
C ASP A 301 -7.21 -13.10 -31.28
N THR A 302 -7.29 -14.44 -31.31
CA THR A 302 -8.55 -15.15 -31.61
C THR A 302 -9.63 -14.96 -30.54
N ARG A 303 -9.28 -14.44 -29.35
CA ARG A 303 -10.21 -14.06 -28.28
C ARG A 303 -10.83 -12.67 -28.47
N ASP A 304 -10.33 -11.87 -29.41
CA ASP A 304 -10.82 -10.50 -29.66
C ASP A 304 -11.02 -10.29 -31.16
N ASN A 305 -12.28 -10.40 -31.60
CA ASN A 305 -12.64 -10.36 -33.02
C ASN A 305 -12.33 -9.00 -33.70
N TYR A 306 -12.23 -7.90 -32.96
CA TYR A 306 -11.81 -6.61 -33.53
C TYR A 306 -10.37 -6.66 -34.05
N THR A 307 -9.52 -7.48 -33.43
CA THR A 307 -8.13 -7.64 -33.89
C THR A 307 -8.01 -8.30 -35.27
N LEU A 308 -9.10 -8.87 -35.81
CA LEU A 308 -9.12 -9.37 -37.18
C LEU A 308 -9.04 -8.24 -38.22
N ALA A 309 -9.43 -7.01 -37.88
CA ALA A 309 -9.46 -5.87 -38.80
C ALA A 309 -8.06 -5.38 -39.20
N GLN A 310 -7.04 -5.53 -38.34
CA GLN A 310 -5.67 -5.08 -38.63
C GLN A 310 -4.94 -5.92 -39.70
N LYS A 311 -5.53 -7.04 -40.15
CA LYS A 311 -4.89 -8.03 -41.03
C LYS A 311 -4.51 -7.43 -42.39
N GLY A 312 -3.21 -7.29 -42.61
CA GLY A 312 -2.64 -6.70 -43.83
C GLY A 312 -2.46 -5.18 -43.78
N LEU A 313 -2.92 -4.53 -42.69
CA LEU A 313 -2.77 -3.09 -42.45
C LEU A 313 -1.59 -2.76 -41.53
N THR A 314 -1.22 -3.69 -40.63
CA THR A 314 -0.04 -3.53 -39.75
C THR A 314 1.29 -3.55 -40.52
N PRO A 315 2.29 -2.74 -40.14
CA PRO A 315 3.60 -2.69 -40.78
C PRO A 315 4.42 -3.98 -40.57
N LYS A 316 5.24 -4.33 -41.58
CA LYS A 316 6.25 -5.38 -41.45
C LYS A 316 7.45 -4.84 -40.68
N GLY A 317 7.76 -5.42 -39.52
CA GLY A 317 8.89 -4.99 -38.69
C GLY A 317 8.53 -3.96 -37.60
N GLY A 318 7.26 -3.80 -37.27
CA GLY A 318 6.80 -2.93 -36.18
C GLY A 318 6.65 -1.46 -36.57
N TYR A 319 6.27 -0.65 -35.59
CA TYR A 319 5.96 0.76 -35.67
C TYR A 319 7.17 1.66 -35.34
N ALA A 320 8.16 1.16 -34.61
CA ALA A 320 9.39 1.91 -34.31
C ALA A 320 10.17 2.36 -35.56
N GLN A 321 9.95 1.72 -36.71
CA GLN A 321 10.54 2.13 -37.99
C GLN A 321 10.04 3.50 -38.51
N PHE A 322 8.91 4.02 -38.00
CA PHE A 322 8.37 5.32 -38.39
C PHE A 322 8.84 6.46 -37.47
N LEU A 323 9.56 6.16 -36.39
CA LEU A 323 10.17 7.17 -35.53
C LEU A 323 11.24 7.96 -36.32
N THR A 324 11.10 9.27 -36.35
CA THR A 324 11.90 10.16 -37.19
C THR A 324 12.25 11.47 -36.45
N ASN A 325 12.84 12.43 -37.16
CA ASN A 325 13.23 13.74 -36.66
C ASN A 325 12.39 14.86 -37.33
N LYS A 326 12.64 16.12 -36.95
CA LYS A 326 11.91 17.29 -37.47
C LYS A 326 11.97 17.51 -38.98
N ASP A 327 12.96 16.94 -39.69
CA ASP A 327 13.04 17.08 -41.15
C ASP A 327 11.82 16.48 -41.85
N ALA A 328 11.16 15.51 -41.22
CA ALA A 328 9.94 14.89 -41.71
C ALA A 328 8.73 15.85 -41.80
N LEU A 329 8.77 17.01 -41.14
CA LEU A 329 7.72 18.04 -41.23
C LEU A 329 7.77 18.84 -42.55
N LYS A 330 8.89 18.83 -43.27
CA LYS A 330 9.07 19.55 -44.53
C LYS A 330 8.12 19.00 -45.60
N GLY A 331 7.10 19.78 -45.97
CA GLY A 331 6.07 19.40 -46.94
C GLY A 331 4.93 18.54 -46.37
N ALA A 332 4.88 18.32 -45.06
CA ALA A 332 3.69 17.81 -44.37
C ALA A 332 2.57 18.87 -44.42
N VAL A 333 1.31 18.44 -44.53
CA VAL A 333 0.15 19.34 -44.60
C VAL A 333 -0.91 18.86 -43.60
N PHE A 334 -1.05 19.59 -42.49
CA PHE A 334 -2.00 19.27 -41.42
C PHE A 334 -3.27 20.13 -41.49
N GLY A 335 -4.38 19.57 -41.03
CA GLY A 335 -5.62 20.30 -40.79
C GLY A 335 -5.68 20.91 -39.39
N LEU A 336 -6.36 22.04 -39.29
CA LEU A 336 -6.65 22.78 -38.07
C LEU A 336 -8.18 22.98 -37.98
N PRO A 337 -8.94 22.00 -37.45
CA PRO A 337 -10.39 22.08 -37.24
C PRO A 337 -10.72 23.10 -36.13
N TRP A 338 -10.83 24.35 -36.50
CA TRP A 338 -10.86 25.50 -35.61
C TRP A 338 -12.19 25.64 -34.88
N GLU A 339 -13.29 25.72 -35.63
CA GLU A 339 -14.65 25.84 -35.08
C GLU A 339 -15.09 24.56 -34.36
N SER A 340 -14.55 23.41 -34.76
CA SER A 340 -14.84 22.13 -34.13
C SER A 340 -14.21 22.00 -32.75
N PHE A 341 -12.98 22.50 -32.53
CA PHE A 341 -12.24 22.28 -31.28
C PHE A 341 -11.43 23.49 -30.77
N TRP A 342 -10.65 24.18 -31.61
CA TRP A 342 -9.74 25.24 -31.12
C TRP A 342 -10.49 26.45 -30.54
N ALA A 343 -11.63 26.83 -31.13
CA ALA A 343 -12.50 27.89 -30.63
C ALA A 343 -13.17 27.60 -29.27
N LEU A 344 -13.08 26.36 -28.77
CA LEU A 344 -13.62 25.92 -27.48
C LEU A 344 -12.56 25.85 -26.37
N GLY A 345 -11.29 26.07 -26.69
CA GLY A 345 -10.18 25.99 -25.73
C GLY A 345 -10.02 27.23 -24.86
N ASP A 346 -9.28 27.08 -23.76
CA ASP A 346 -8.88 28.21 -22.92
C ASP A 346 -7.98 29.19 -23.71
N ALA A 347 -8.23 30.49 -23.56
CA ALA A 347 -7.54 31.51 -24.34
C ALA A 347 -6.04 31.65 -24.01
N GLU A 348 -5.59 31.26 -22.81
CA GLU A 348 -4.16 31.16 -22.49
C GLU A 348 -3.55 29.96 -23.21
N GLN A 349 -4.19 28.78 -23.10
CA GLN A 349 -3.72 27.55 -23.73
C GLN A 349 -3.68 27.64 -25.26
N ILE A 350 -4.72 28.16 -25.90
CA ILE A 350 -4.82 28.25 -27.36
C ILE A 350 -3.72 29.15 -27.93
N ALA A 351 -3.48 30.33 -27.34
CA ALA A 351 -2.39 31.21 -27.79
C ALA A 351 -1.00 30.56 -27.63
N GLN A 352 -0.81 29.75 -26.58
CA GLN A 352 0.44 29.01 -26.35
C GLN A 352 0.60 27.82 -27.32
N LEU A 353 -0.51 27.18 -27.72
CA LEU A 353 -0.52 26.18 -28.79
C LEU A 353 -0.31 26.81 -30.17
N GLU A 354 -0.79 28.03 -30.44
CA GLU A 354 -0.49 28.76 -31.66
C GLU A 354 1.01 29.05 -31.84
N GLU A 355 1.73 29.38 -30.75
CA GLU A 355 3.20 29.48 -30.80
C GLU A 355 3.87 28.15 -31.24
N LEU A 356 3.34 26.99 -30.80
CA LEU A 356 3.84 25.67 -31.21
C LEU A 356 3.44 25.32 -32.65
N ILE A 357 2.25 25.74 -33.10
CA ILE A 357 1.80 25.63 -34.50
C ILE A 357 2.69 26.48 -35.42
N ASP A 358 3.10 27.68 -35.02
CA ASP A 358 4.04 28.51 -35.77
C ASP A 358 5.46 27.93 -35.80
N LEU A 359 5.90 27.30 -34.70
CA LEU A 359 7.15 26.52 -34.71
C LEU A 359 7.08 25.37 -35.73
N ILE A 360 5.97 24.64 -35.80
CA ILE A 360 5.73 23.57 -36.78
C ILE A 360 5.71 24.11 -38.22
N LYS A 361 5.08 25.27 -38.48
CA LYS A 361 5.16 25.98 -39.78
C LYS A 361 6.61 26.30 -40.15
N SER A 362 7.39 26.82 -39.19
CA SER A 362 8.79 27.21 -39.42
C SER A 362 9.72 26.03 -39.76
N ALA A 363 9.35 24.80 -39.34
CA ALA A 363 10.04 23.57 -39.75
C ALA A 363 9.72 23.11 -41.19
N GLY A 364 8.78 23.78 -41.87
CA GLY A 364 8.41 23.53 -43.26
C GLY A 364 7.09 22.79 -43.47
N ALA A 365 6.26 22.65 -42.43
CA ALA A 365 4.90 22.12 -42.57
C ALA A 365 3.91 23.21 -43.01
N THR A 366 2.86 22.82 -43.72
CA THR A 366 1.70 23.67 -44.03
C THR A 366 0.57 23.33 -43.05
N ILE A 367 -0.09 24.37 -42.53
CA ILE A 367 -1.24 24.24 -41.62
C ILE A 367 -2.45 24.85 -42.31
N VAL A 368 -3.53 24.09 -42.43
CA VAL A 368 -4.74 24.44 -43.17
C VAL A 368 -5.90 24.62 -42.19
N ASN A 369 -6.40 25.86 -42.05
CA ASN A 369 -7.63 26.16 -41.33
C ASN A 369 -8.85 25.93 -42.27
N GLY A 370 -10.04 25.70 -41.71
CA GLY A 370 -11.25 25.35 -42.45
C GLY A 370 -11.40 23.86 -42.73
N THR A 371 -10.71 23.00 -41.98
CA THR A 371 -10.81 21.53 -42.05
C THR A 371 -11.77 21.01 -40.98
N GLU A 372 -12.94 21.64 -40.85
CA GLU A 372 -13.93 21.31 -39.82
C GLU A 372 -14.56 19.93 -40.07
N LEU A 373 -15.02 19.29 -38.98
CA LEU A 373 -15.83 18.08 -39.09
C LEU A 373 -17.23 18.48 -39.56
N PRO A 374 -17.76 17.93 -40.68
CA PRO A 374 -19.04 18.35 -41.25
C PRO A 374 -20.22 18.45 -40.26
N HIS A 375 -20.27 17.55 -39.28
CA HIS A 375 -21.33 17.47 -38.27
C HIS A 375 -20.98 18.10 -36.91
N TYR A 376 -19.92 18.92 -36.81
CA TYR A 376 -19.41 19.39 -35.51
C TYR A 376 -20.48 20.01 -34.59
N LYS A 377 -21.46 20.73 -35.15
CA LYS A 377 -22.54 21.37 -34.38
C LYS A 377 -23.51 20.39 -33.71
N ASP A 378 -23.61 19.18 -34.24
CA ASP A 378 -24.55 18.15 -33.78
C ASP A 378 -23.85 17.15 -32.83
N ILE A 379 -22.54 16.94 -33.00
CA ILE A 379 -21.75 15.93 -32.27
C ILE A 379 -20.77 16.51 -31.24
N VAL A 380 -20.31 17.75 -31.40
CA VAL A 380 -19.45 18.44 -30.42
C VAL A 380 -20.32 19.19 -29.43
N SER A 381 -20.27 18.78 -28.16
CA SER A 381 -20.91 19.52 -27.07
C SER A 381 -20.21 20.88 -26.84
N PRO A 382 -20.96 22.00 -26.78
CA PRO A 382 -20.40 23.33 -26.51
C PRO A 382 -20.01 23.56 -25.03
N SER A 383 -20.33 22.60 -24.15
CA SER A 383 -20.17 22.72 -22.69
C SER A 383 -19.09 21.79 -22.12
N GLY A 384 -18.13 21.37 -22.95
CA GLY A 384 -17.15 20.34 -22.62
C GLY A 384 -17.60 18.93 -23.02
N TRP A 385 -16.81 17.93 -22.62
CA TRP A 385 -17.10 16.50 -22.81
C TRP A 385 -18.48 16.09 -22.26
N ASN A 386 -19.20 15.23 -23.00
CA ASN A 386 -20.50 14.70 -22.57
C ASN A 386 -20.87 13.43 -23.36
N TRP A 387 -20.79 12.25 -22.73
CA TRP A 387 -21.20 10.97 -23.35
C TRP A 387 -22.67 10.88 -23.73
N ASP A 388 -23.58 11.56 -23.02
CA ASP A 388 -25.02 11.47 -23.28
C ASP A 388 -25.55 12.68 -24.07
N TYR A 389 -24.68 13.36 -24.82
CA TYR A 389 -25.02 14.61 -25.53
C TYR A 389 -26.25 14.46 -26.44
N GLY A 390 -26.33 13.36 -27.21
CA GLY A 390 -27.50 13.04 -28.04
C GLY A 390 -28.80 13.01 -27.24
N SER A 391 -28.85 12.27 -26.14
CA SER A 391 -30.02 12.22 -25.25
C SER A 391 -30.32 13.57 -24.59
N THR A 392 -29.30 14.36 -24.23
CA THR A 392 -29.51 15.72 -23.68
C THR A 392 -30.10 16.69 -24.72
N ARG A 393 -29.87 16.44 -26.02
CA ARG A 393 -30.57 17.12 -27.14
C ARG A 393 -31.98 16.55 -27.41
N GLY A 394 -32.37 15.44 -26.79
CA GLY A 394 -33.62 14.71 -27.02
C GLY A 394 -33.52 13.51 -27.97
N TYR A 395 -32.32 13.17 -28.44
CA TYR A 395 -32.04 12.17 -29.47
C TYR A 395 -31.21 11.01 -28.90
N ALA A 396 -31.84 10.13 -28.13
CA ALA A 396 -31.16 8.96 -27.56
C ALA A 396 -30.57 8.01 -28.63
N ASN A 397 -31.11 8.05 -29.85
CA ASN A 397 -30.61 7.36 -31.04
C ASN A 397 -29.40 8.06 -31.71
N GLU A 398 -28.85 9.11 -31.10
CA GLU A 398 -27.66 9.87 -31.51
C GLU A 398 -26.63 9.98 -30.37
N SER A 399 -26.82 9.22 -29.29
CA SER A 399 -26.06 9.36 -28.03
C SER A 399 -25.07 8.20 -27.85
N GLU A 400 -23.78 8.51 -27.65
CA GLU A 400 -22.73 7.53 -27.37
C GLU A 400 -23.10 6.63 -26.18
N TYR A 401 -23.56 7.27 -25.09
CA TYR A 401 -23.97 6.56 -23.88
C TYR A 401 -25.12 5.55 -24.08
N SER A 402 -25.92 5.67 -25.15
CA SER A 402 -26.99 4.71 -25.45
C SER A 402 -26.48 3.33 -25.84
N TYR A 403 -25.29 3.20 -26.43
CA TYR A 403 -24.66 1.90 -26.65
C TYR A 403 -23.65 1.52 -25.58
N ILE A 404 -22.86 2.45 -25.02
CA ILE A 404 -21.87 2.16 -23.97
C ILE A 404 -22.51 1.40 -22.78
N LYS A 405 -23.67 1.84 -22.27
CA LYS A 405 -24.34 1.17 -21.13
C LYS A 405 -24.91 -0.22 -21.44
N VAL A 406 -25.19 -0.50 -22.71
CA VAL A 406 -25.65 -1.82 -23.20
C VAL A 406 -24.45 -2.74 -23.43
N ASP A 407 -23.35 -2.21 -23.96
CA ASP A 407 -22.10 -2.93 -24.13
C ASP A 407 -21.54 -3.34 -22.76
N PHE A 408 -21.44 -2.40 -21.81
CA PHE A 408 -20.90 -2.64 -20.47
C PHE A 408 -21.62 -3.79 -19.75
N TYR A 409 -22.96 -3.77 -19.74
CA TYR A 409 -23.76 -4.85 -19.16
C TYR A 409 -23.41 -6.23 -19.77
N ASN A 410 -23.25 -6.30 -21.09
CA ASN A 410 -22.91 -7.53 -21.79
C ASN A 410 -21.45 -7.95 -21.57
N ASN A 411 -20.51 -7.02 -21.76
CA ASN A 411 -19.08 -7.28 -21.76
C ASN A 411 -18.55 -7.56 -20.35
N LEU A 412 -19.07 -6.89 -19.33
CA LEU A 412 -18.72 -7.17 -17.95
C LEU A 412 -19.21 -8.57 -17.50
N ARG A 413 -20.45 -8.95 -17.86
CA ARG A 413 -20.95 -10.32 -17.66
C ARG A 413 -20.03 -11.34 -18.30
N ASP A 414 -19.66 -11.13 -19.57
CA ASP A 414 -18.84 -12.07 -20.32
C ASP A 414 -17.40 -12.16 -19.77
N TYR A 415 -16.86 -11.07 -19.21
CA TYR A 415 -15.60 -11.07 -18.46
C TYR A 415 -15.73 -11.83 -17.12
N LEU A 416 -16.74 -11.50 -16.29
CA LEU A 416 -16.94 -12.10 -14.96
C LEU A 416 -17.23 -13.60 -15.02
N ALA A 417 -17.75 -14.10 -16.14
CA ALA A 417 -17.92 -15.52 -16.43
C ALA A 417 -16.60 -16.30 -16.52
N GLU A 418 -15.48 -15.67 -16.92
CA GLU A 418 -14.14 -16.31 -16.87
C GLU A 418 -13.43 -16.12 -15.51
N VAL A 419 -13.88 -15.21 -14.65
CA VAL A 419 -13.23 -14.90 -13.36
C VAL A 419 -13.65 -15.88 -12.27
N ASN A 420 -12.64 -16.44 -11.58
CA ASN A 420 -12.82 -17.44 -10.54
C ASN A 420 -12.62 -16.84 -9.13
N ASN A 421 -12.92 -17.61 -8.08
CA ASN A 421 -12.74 -17.24 -6.67
C ASN A 421 -13.39 -15.91 -6.24
N THR A 422 -14.58 -15.61 -6.77
CA THR A 422 -15.43 -14.50 -6.30
C THR A 422 -16.90 -14.87 -6.49
N ASN A 423 -17.75 -14.35 -5.60
CA ASN A 423 -19.22 -14.45 -5.70
C ASN A 423 -19.80 -13.44 -6.70
N ILE A 424 -19.04 -12.41 -7.08
CA ILE A 424 -19.44 -11.45 -8.11
C ILE A 424 -19.44 -12.14 -9.48
N LYS A 425 -20.59 -12.18 -10.14
CA LYS A 425 -20.83 -12.84 -11.44
C LYS A 425 -21.59 -11.97 -12.44
N SER A 426 -22.30 -10.94 -12.01
CA SER A 426 -22.93 -9.95 -12.89
C SER A 426 -22.84 -8.51 -12.35
N LEU A 427 -23.42 -7.56 -13.09
CA LEU A 427 -23.50 -6.17 -12.66
C LEU A 427 -24.51 -5.98 -11.51
N GLU A 428 -25.53 -6.84 -11.42
CA GLU A 428 -26.49 -6.87 -10.30
C GLU A 428 -25.76 -7.17 -8.98
N ASP A 429 -24.84 -8.14 -8.96
CA ASP A 429 -24.03 -8.46 -7.78
C ASP A 429 -23.16 -7.27 -7.35
N LEU A 430 -22.62 -6.50 -8.30
CA LEU A 430 -21.81 -5.32 -8.02
C LEU A 430 -22.63 -4.15 -7.47
N VAL A 431 -23.80 -3.89 -8.05
CA VAL A 431 -24.70 -2.84 -7.56
C VAL A 431 -25.16 -3.17 -6.15
N GLN A 432 -25.57 -4.42 -5.87
CA GLN A 432 -25.93 -4.85 -4.53
C GLN A 432 -24.73 -4.79 -3.57
N TYR A 433 -23.53 -5.20 -3.98
CA TYR A 433 -22.33 -5.09 -3.15
C TYR A 433 -22.03 -3.63 -2.76
N ASN A 434 -22.19 -2.69 -3.69
CA ASN A 434 -21.97 -1.26 -3.46
C ASN A 434 -23.05 -0.63 -2.57
N GLU A 435 -24.30 -1.12 -2.63
CA GLU A 435 -25.37 -0.75 -1.71
C GLU A 435 -25.12 -1.31 -0.30
N ASP A 436 -24.77 -2.60 -0.17
CA ASP A 436 -24.47 -3.26 1.09
C ASP A 436 -23.24 -2.64 1.79
N ASN A 437 -22.26 -2.18 1.00
CA ASN A 437 -21.01 -1.57 1.47
C ASN A 437 -20.99 -0.04 1.26
N TYR A 438 -22.15 0.62 1.24
CA TYR A 438 -22.29 2.04 0.88
C TYR A 438 -21.39 3.02 1.65
N GLY A 439 -20.93 2.69 2.85
CA GLY A 439 -20.02 3.53 3.64
C GLY A 439 -18.57 3.55 3.14
N SER A 440 -18.12 2.54 2.38
CA SER A 440 -16.77 2.47 1.81
C SER A 440 -16.73 2.37 0.30
N GLU A 441 -17.73 1.75 -0.33
CA GLU A 441 -17.88 1.76 -1.79
C GLU A 441 -18.64 3.01 -2.24
N GLY A 442 -19.76 3.36 -1.61
CA GLY A 442 -20.55 4.55 -1.96
C GLY A 442 -21.70 4.31 -2.95
N GLY A 443 -22.42 3.19 -2.88
CA GLY A 443 -23.50 2.86 -3.82
C GLY A 443 -24.74 3.77 -3.81
N PHE A 444 -24.78 4.81 -2.98
CA PHE A 444 -25.90 5.78 -2.92
C PHE A 444 -25.41 7.23 -3.10
N PRO A 445 -26.16 8.09 -3.83
CA PRO A 445 -25.83 9.50 -4.02
C PRO A 445 -25.60 10.25 -2.70
N SER A 446 -24.70 11.23 -2.72
CA SER A 446 -24.38 12.12 -1.58
C SER A 446 -23.85 11.45 -0.30
N ILE A 447 -23.62 10.13 -0.28
CA ILE A 447 -23.03 9.45 0.89
C ILE A 447 -21.50 9.49 0.87
N HIS A 448 -20.87 9.07 -0.24
CA HIS A 448 -19.42 9.02 -0.34
C HIS A 448 -18.89 10.24 -1.11
N PRO A 449 -17.97 11.06 -0.57
CA PRO A 449 -17.57 12.34 -1.18
C PRO A 449 -16.81 12.20 -2.50
N ALA A 450 -16.30 11.01 -2.82
CA ALA A 450 -15.68 10.72 -4.11
C ALA A 450 -16.64 10.12 -5.16
N PHE A 451 -17.90 9.85 -4.79
CA PHE A 451 -18.95 9.31 -5.66
C PHE A 451 -20.27 10.06 -5.39
N GLY A 452 -20.34 11.32 -5.82
CA GLY A 452 -21.46 12.23 -5.54
C GLY A 452 -22.81 11.73 -6.07
N SER A 453 -22.82 11.04 -7.22
CA SER A 453 -24.01 10.35 -7.76
C SER A 453 -24.06 8.83 -7.44
N GLY A 454 -23.12 8.33 -6.65
CA GLY A 454 -23.08 6.96 -6.13
C GLY A 454 -22.65 5.91 -7.14
N GLN A 455 -23.59 5.45 -7.98
CA GLN A 455 -23.37 4.44 -9.02
C GLN A 455 -24.41 4.49 -10.17
N ASP A 456 -24.83 5.70 -10.54
CA ASP A 456 -25.86 5.92 -11.57
C ASP A 456 -25.48 5.41 -12.98
N GLY A 457 -24.19 5.28 -13.29
CA GLY A 457 -23.70 4.64 -14.51
C GLY A 457 -24.00 3.14 -14.55
N PHE A 458 -23.81 2.46 -13.41
CA PHE A 458 -24.19 1.05 -13.26
C PHE A 458 -25.71 0.85 -13.32
N ILE A 459 -26.49 1.73 -12.68
CA ILE A 459 -27.96 1.64 -12.67
C ILE A 459 -28.52 1.77 -14.10
N ALA A 460 -28.08 2.77 -14.87
CA ALA A 460 -28.49 2.94 -16.27
C ALA A 460 -28.08 1.74 -17.17
N SER A 461 -26.99 1.06 -16.82
CA SER A 461 -26.54 -0.16 -17.49
C SER A 461 -27.39 -1.38 -17.13
N LEU A 462 -27.79 -1.53 -15.86
CA LEU A 462 -28.76 -2.55 -15.40
C LEU A 462 -30.14 -2.36 -16.05
N GLU A 463 -30.63 -1.13 -16.13
CA GLU A 463 -31.91 -0.81 -16.78
C GLU A 463 -31.94 -1.26 -18.25
N SER A 464 -30.79 -1.22 -18.94
CA SER A 464 -30.64 -1.68 -20.31
C SER A 464 -30.82 -3.20 -20.48
N LYS A 465 -30.49 -3.98 -19.44
CA LYS A 465 -30.47 -5.46 -19.43
C LYS A 465 -29.67 -6.08 -20.58
N GLY A 466 -28.72 -5.33 -21.15
CA GLY A 466 -27.93 -5.73 -22.31
C GLY A 466 -28.73 -5.82 -23.62
N ILE A 467 -29.93 -5.23 -23.69
CA ILE A 467 -30.81 -5.34 -24.87
C ILE A 467 -30.34 -4.39 -25.97
N MET A 468 -29.66 -4.96 -26.97
CA MET A 468 -29.32 -4.29 -28.24
C MET A 468 -30.59 -4.10 -29.08
N ASN A 469 -31.31 -2.99 -28.84
CA ASN A 469 -32.54 -2.62 -29.53
C ASN A 469 -32.28 -1.67 -30.73
N GLU A 470 -33.34 -1.15 -31.34
CA GLU A 470 -33.24 -0.16 -32.42
C GLU A 470 -32.44 1.08 -32.01
N THR A 471 -32.70 1.66 -30.82
CA THR A 471 -31.97 2.81 -30.29
C THR A 471 -30.47 2.55 -30.15
N TYR A 472 -30.08 1.36 -29.68
CA TYR A 472 -28.68 0.93 -29.59
C TYR A 472 -28.00 0.93 -30.97
N PHE A 473 -28.60 0.26 -31.96
CA PHE A 473 -28.01 0.16 -33.29
C PHE A 473 -28.02 1.50 -34.05
N SER A 474 -29.06 2.33 -33.88
CA SER A 474 -29.11 3.68 -34.46
C SER A 474 -28.07 4.61 -33.85
N ALA A 475 -27.89 4.60 -32.53
CA ALA A 475 -26.87 5.40 -31.86
C ALA A 475 -25.45 4.98 -32.27
N LEU A 476 -25.21 3.66 -32.35
CA LEU A 476 -23.93 3.11 -32.80
C LEU A 476 -23.61 3.45 -34.25
N ASP A 477 -24.58 3.38 -35.17
CA ASP A 477 -24.41 3.83 -36.56
C ASP A 477 -24.15 5.32 -36.61
N TYR A 478 -25.00 6.13 -35.96
CA TYR A 478 -24.91 7.59 -35.97
C TYR A 478 -23.54 8.06 -35.47
N CYS A 479 -23.12 7.65 -34.27
CA CYS A 479 -21.83 8.06 -33.70
C CYS A 479 -20.67 7.60 -34.59
N ARG A 480 -20.69 6.38 -35.12
CA ARG A 480 -19.60 5.91 -36.01
C ARG A 480 -19.56 6.68 -37.31
N ARG A 481 -20.66 6.76 -38.04
CA ARG A 481 -20.74 7.39 -39.37
C ARG A 481 -20.40 8.89 -39.32
N THR A 482 -20.93 9.61 -38.33
CA THR A 482 -20.70 11.06 -38.15
C THR A 482 -19.31 11.43 -37.62
N THR A 483 -18.60 10.50 -36.97
CA THR A 483 -17.22 10.71 -36.50
C THR A 483 -16.15 10.14 -37.43
N ARG A 484 -16.48 9.15 -38.27
CA ARG A 484 -15.60 8.51 -39.25
C ARG A 484 -15.75 9.13 -40.63
N GLU A 485 -16.55 8.52 -41.50
CA GLU A 485 -16.62 8.82 -42.94
C GLU A 485 -17.16 10.25 -43.19
N GLU A 486 -18.11 10.70 -42.38
CA GLU A 486 -18.68 12.06 -42.41
C GLU A 486 -18.02 13.01 -41.39
N GLY A 487 -16.99 12.54 -40.67
CA GLY A 487 -16.31 13.26 -39.58
C GLY A 487 -14.82 13.45 -39.85
N ILE A 488 -13.98 12.69 -39.15
CA ILE A 488 -12.51 12.76 -39.23
C ILE A 488 -12.02 12.51 -40.66
N ASP A 489 -12.58 11.52 -41.38
CA ASP A 489 -12.13 11.20 -42.73
C ASP A 489 -12.49 12.30 -43.74
N ALA A 490 -13.64 12.96 -43.55
CA ALA A 490 -14.06 14.11 -44.34
C ALA A 490 -13.17 15.34 -44.06
N ALA A 491 -12.92 15.65 -42.79
CA ALA A 491 -12.02 16.72 -42.36
C ALA A 491 -10.57 16.50 -42.87
N LEU A 492 -10.13 15.24 -43.01
CA LEU A 492 -8.85 14.88 -43.62
C LEU A 492 -8.80 15.07 -45.16
N LYS A 493 -9.90 15.41 -45.86
CA LYS A 493 -9.89 15.74 -47.30
C LYS A 493 -9.90 17.25 -47.51
N TYR A 494 -8.77 17.78 -48.00
CA TYR A 494 -8.67 19.19 -48.41
C TYR A 494 -8.48 19.28 -49.93
N GLY A 495 -9.58 19.57 -50.63
CA GLY A 495 -9.64 19.49 -52.09
C GLY A 495 -9.24 18.10 -52.59
N ASN A 496 -8.26 18.04 -53.48
CA ASN A 496 -7.76 16.77 -54.04
C ASN A 496 -6.66 16.10 -53.18
N ARG A 497 -6.34 16.61 -51.98
CA ARG A 497 -5.31 16.04 -51.07
C ARG A 497 -5.95 15.41 -49.83
N THR A 498 -5.41 14.27 -49.40
CA THR A 498 -5.59 13.80 -48.01
C THR A 498 -4.50 14.40 -47.13
N LEU A 499 -4.90 14.95 -45.98
CA LEU A 499 -4.02 15.60 -45.02
C LEU A 499 -3.17 14.59 -44.24
N ASP A 500 -2.04 15.06 -43.73
CA ASP A 500 -1.08 14.27 -42.95
C ASP A 500 -1.56 14.01 -41.49
N GLY A 501 -2.58 14.73 -41.05
CA GLY A 501 -3.28 14.59 -39.77
C GLY A 501 -4.08 15.85 -39.43
N LEU A 502 -4.95 15.77 -38.44
CA LEU A 502 -5.63 16.91 -37.81
C LEU A 502 -4.93 17.24 -36.49
N LEU A 503 -4.56 18.50 -36.30
CA LEU A 503 -3.96 18.98 -35.04
C LEU A 503 -5.06 19.53 -34.14
N VAL A 504 -5.15 19.01 -32.91
CA VAL A 504 -6.23 19.32 -31.97
C VAL A 504 -5.72 19.54 -30.53
N PRO A 505 -6.36 20.42 -29.73
CA PRO A 505 -6.06 20.61 -28.31
C PRO A 505 -6.76 19.52 -27.45
N PRO A 506 -6.03 18.56 -26.85
CA PRO A 506 -6.65 17.44 -26.10
C PRO A 506 -7.24 17.83 -24.73
N ASP A 507 -6.97 19.04 -24.21
CA ASP A 507 -7.68 19.58 -23.02
C ASP A 507 -9.09 20.08 -23.39
N VAL A 508 -9.36 20.34 -24.68
CA VAL A 508 -10.72 20.34 -25.25
C VAL A 508 -11.12 18.89 -25.46
N ALA A 509 -11.64 18.29 -24.39
CA ALA A 509 -11.89 16.85 -24.28
C ALA A 509 -12.91 16.30 -25.33
N GLN A 510 -13.67 17.17 -25.99
CA GLN A 510 -14.49 16.77 -27.14
C GLN A 510 -13.63 16.27 -28.33
N SER A 511 -12.40 16.74 -28.48
CA SER A 511 -11.49 16.30 -29.56
C SER A 511 -11.04 14.84 -29.41
N ILE A 512 -10.92 14.36 -28.18
CA ILE A 512 -10.61 12.96 -27.88
C ILE A 512 -11.88 12.09 -27.88
N GLN A 513 -13.03 12.63 -27.44
CA GLN A 513 -14.35 11.99 -27.57
C GLN A 513 -14.72 11.61 -29.01
N ILE A 514 -14.50 12.53 -29.96
CA ILE A 514 -14.80 12.23 -31.37
C ILE A 514 -13.87 11.14 -31.94
N ALA A 515 -12.60 11.09 -31.51
CA ALA A 515 -11.68 10.01 -31.89
C ALA A 515 -11.98 8.69 -31.16
N ALA A 516 -12.58 8.76 -29.97
CA ALA A 516 -13.04 7.63 -29.19
C ALA A 516 -14.23 6.95 -29.87
N GLN A 517 -15.32 7.68 -30.14
CA GLN A 517 -16.51 7.22 -30.88
C GLN A 517 -16.16 6.63 -32.26
N ALA A 518 -15.23 7.28 -32.99
CA ALA A 518 -14.73 6.75 -34.26
C ALA A 518 -13.94 5.44 -34.08
N GLY A 519 -13.33 5.22 -32.91
CA GLY A 519 -12.36 4.16 -32.66
C GLY A 519 -11.03 4.40 -33.38
N TYR A 520 -10.75 5.65 -33.74
CA TYR A 520 -9.61 6.08 -34.56
C TYR A 520 -8.40 6.48 -33.70
N PRO A 521 -7.17 6.41 -34.24
CA PRO A 521 -5.96 6.60 -33.45
C PRO A 521 -5.64 8.07 -33.17
N VAL A 522 -5.07 8.33 -31.98
CA VAL A 522 -4.61 9.64 -31.51
C VAL A 522 -3.25 9.48 -30.82
N ILE A 523 -2.35 10.43 -31.05
CA ILE A 523 -1.12 10.59 -30.26
C ILE A 523 -1.05 12.01 -29.72
N THR A 524 -0.87 12.15 -28.41
CA THR A 524 -0.57 13.44 -27.78
C THR A 524 0.91 13.58 -27.44
N VAL A 525 1.46 14.77 -27.66
CA VAL A 525 2.77 15.20 -27.18
C VAL A 525 2.60 16.36 -26.18
N PRO A 526 3.47 16.50 -25.16
CA PRO A 526 3.37 17.60 -24.20
C PRO A 526 3.60 18.95 -24.87
N ALA A 527 2.75 19.95 -24.60
CA ALA A 527 2.84 21.27 -25.21
C ALA A 527 3.10 22.41 -24.22
N GLY A 528 2.58 22.33 -22.99
CA GLY A 528 2.86 23.36 -21.99
C GLY A 528 2.22 23.06 -20.63
N THR A 529 2.11 24.10 -19.81
CA THR A 529 1.45 24.07 -18.48
C THR A 529 0.65 25.34 -18.27
N SER A 530 -0.62 25.21 -17.87
CA SER A 530 -1.50 26.34 -17.54
C SER A 530 -0.88 27.18 -16.40
N SER A 531 -0.75 28.50 -16.59
CA SER A 531 -0.16 29.37 -15.56
C SER A 531 -0.94 29.29 -14.24
N VAL A 532 -2.27 29.35 -14.34
CA VAL A 532 -3.24 29.35 -13.24
C VAL A 532 -3.20 28.04 -12.46
N SER A 533 -3.45 26.91 -13.13
CA SER A 533 -3.61 25.62 -12.45
C SER A 533 -2.30 24.89 -12.20
N GLY A 534 -1.26 25.17 -12.98
CA GLY A 534 -0.01 24.41 -13.02
C GLY A 534 -0.12 23.04 -13.69
N MET A 535 -1.31 22.69 -14.19
CA MET A 535 -1.51 21.42 -14.89
C MET A 535 -0.93 21.49 -16.31
N PRO A 536 -0.21 20.44 -16.74
CA PRO A 536 0.17 20.26 -18.12
C PRO A 536 -1.03 20.18 -19.07
N TYR A 537 -0.78 20.56 -20.32
CA TYR A 537 -1.64 20.26 -21.45
C TYR A 537 -0.80 19.82 -22.67
N GLY A 538 -1.44 19.12 -23.60
CA GLY A 538 -0.79 18.57 -24.80
C GLY A 538 -1.12 19.32 -26.10
N LEU A 539 -0.47 18.88 -27.18
CA LEU A 539 -0.96 18.98 -28.56
C LEU A 539 -1.20 17.55 -29.05
N ALA A 540 -2.31 17.28 -29.72
CA ALA A 540 -2.62 15.95 -30.24
C ALA A 540 -2.73 15.94 -31.77
N ILE A 541 -2.35 14.82 -32.37
CA ILE A 541 -2.58 14.50 -33.78
C ILE A 541 -3.62 13.38 -33.85
N MET A 542 -4.71 13.65 -34.57
CA MET A 542 -5.81 12.72 -34.86
C MET A 542 -5.81 12.39 -36.36
N ASN A 543 -6.01 11.12 -36.72
CA ASN A 543 -6.04 10.67 -38.12
C ASN A 543 -6.91 9.38 -38.25
N THR A 544 -7.08 8.85 -39.46
CA THR A 544 -7.99 7.73 -39.80
C THR A 544 -7.56 6.38 -39.20
N ALA A 545 -8.41 5.35 -39.28
CA ALA A 545 -8.09 4.00 -38.82
C ALA A 545 -6.78 3.44 -39.41
N PHE A 546 -6.00 2.76 -38.57
CA PHE A 546 -4.70 2.15 -38.88
C PHE A 546 -3.62 3.12 -39.39
N SER A 547 -3.78 4.42 -39.13
CA SER A 547 -2.81 5.48 -39.49
C SER A 547 -1.73 5.74 -38.45
N GLU A 548 -1.54 4.87 -37.45
CA GLU A 548 -0.45 4.99 -36.46
C GLU A 548 0.94 5.17 -37.09
N PRO A 549 1.32 4.59 -38.26
CA PRO A 549 2.60 4.89 -38.90
C PRO A 549 2.78 6.38 -39.22
N THR A 550 1.71 7.03 -39.68
CA THR A 550 1.67 8.46 -40.02
C THR A 550 1.69 9.31 -38.76
N LEU A 551 0.91 8.94 -37.74
CA LEU A 551 0.88 9.63 -36.45
C LEU A 551 2.22 9.55 -35.73
N ILE A 552 2.87 8.38 -35.71
CA ILE A 552 4.18 8.17 -35.06
C ILE A 552 5.26 8.98 -35.77
N LYS A 553 5.26 8.99 -37.12
CA LYS A 553 6.14 9.85 -37.92
C LYS A 553 6.03 11.31 -37.48
N TYR A 554 4.82 11.87 -37.44
CA TYR A 554 4.67 13.29 -37.16
C TYR A 554 4.75 13.66 -35.68
N ALA A 555 4.30 12.81 -34.75
CA ALA A 555 4.48 13.03 -33.31
C ALA A 555 5.96 13.02 -32.92
N SER A 556 6.75 12.06 -33.44
CA SER A 556 8.20 12.05 -33.18
C SER A 556 8.94 13.21 -33.85
N ALA A 557 8.49 13.67 -35.03
CA ALA A 557 9.04 14.84 -35.68
C ALA A 557 8.73 16.16 -34.93
N ILE A 558 7.54 16.29 -34.33
CA ILE A 558 7.18 17.43 -33.46
C ILE A 558 7.98 17.36 -32.16
N GLU A 559 8.12 16.19 -31.53
CA GLU A 559 8.91 16.03 -30.31
C GLU A 559 10.39 16.39 -30.53
N ASP A 560 10.99 15.93 -31.64
CA ASP A 560 12.34 16.30 -32.03
C ASP A 560 12.45 17.80 -32.34
N LEU A 561 11.45 18.41 -32.98
CA LEU A 561 11.41 19.86 -33.20
C LEU A 561 11.37 20.64 -31.89
N GLN A 562 10.57 20.22 -30.91
CA GLN A 562 10.51 20.82 -29.58
C GLN A 562 11.88 20.74 -28.90
N LYS A 563 12.45 19.54 -28.79
CA LYS A 563 13.75 19.29 -28.15
C LYS A 563 14.90 20.04 -28.82
N THR A 564 14.96 20.05 -30.15
CA THR A 564 16.09 20.62 -30.91
C THR A 564 15.92 22.10 -31.29
N SER A 565 14.78 22.72 -30.95
CA SER A 565 14.61 24.18 -31.00
C SER A 565 14.87 24.86 -29.65
N GLY A 566 14.82 24.11 -28.54
CA GLY A 566 14.95 24.65 -27.19
C GLY A 566 13.73 25.44 -26.73
N THR A 567 12.54 25.17 -27.31
CA THR A 567 11.30 25.84 -26.91
C THR A 567 10.91 25.57 -25.45
N LYS A 568 10.19 26.52 -24.85
CA LYS A 568 9.45 26.34 -23.59
C LYS A 568 8.32 25.30 -23.72
N TRP A 569 7.81 25.10 -24.93
CA TRP A 569 6.69 24.21 -25.24
C TRP A 569 7.15 22.76 -25.43
N GLN A 570 7.54 22.12 -24.33
CA GLN A 570 7.98 20.73 -24.28
C GLN A 570 7.66 20.10 -22.91
N ARG A 571 8.00 18.82 -22.71
CA ARG A 571 7.86 18.14 -21.41
C ARG A 571 8.63 18.89 -20.31
N THR A 572 7.93 19.24 -19.24
CA THR A 572 8.48 19.82 -18.01
C THR A 572 8.60 18.76 -16.90
N LEU A 573 9.23 19.09 -15.78
CA LEU A 573 9.16 18.29 -14.55
C LEU A 573 7.99 18.73 -13.65
N PRO A 574 7.43 17.85 -12.80
CA PRO A 574 6.30 18.21 -11.94
C PRO A 574 6.63 19.28 -10.90
N GLU A 575 5.70 20.21 -10.66
CA GLU A 575 5.88 21.31 -9.69
C GLU A 575 5.41 21.01 -8.26
N TRP A 576 4.70 19.89 -8.05
CA TRP A 576 4.20 19.44 -6.74
C TRP A 576 3.28 20.45 -6.04
N ARG A 577 2.51 21.26 -6.80
CA ARG A 577 1.60 22.27 -6.26
C ARG A 577 0.59 21.61 -5.32
N GLY A 578 0.49 22.15 -4.10
CA GLY A 578 -0.49 21.69 -3.11
C GLY A 578 -0.25 20.28 -2.53
N TYR A 579 0.96 19.71 -2.60
CA TYR A 579 1.28 18.33 -2.15
C TYR A 579 0.79 17.94 -0.73
N LEU A 580 0.61 18.90 0.19
CA LEU A 580 0.07 18.65 1.54
C LEU A 580 -1.46 18.56 1.60
N GLN A 581 -2.19 18.97 0.55
CA GLN A 581 -3.65 18.96 0.54
C GLN A 581 -4.19 17.52 0.40
N ARG A 582 -5.35 17.26 1.03
CA ARG A 582 -5.98 15.94 1.10
C ARG A 582 -7.49 16.02 0.79
N ASN A 583 -7.89 16.91 -0.11
CA ASN A 583 -9.29 17.13 -0.49
C ASN A 583 -9.91 15.95 -1.28
N LEU A 584 -11.20 15.74 -1.02
CA LEU A 584 -12.15 14.93 -1.78
C LEU A 584 -13.52 15.64 -1.75
N PRO A 585 -14.26 15.73 -2.87
CA PRO A 585 -13.80 15.41 -4.23
C PRO A 585 -12.67 16.34 -4.68
N VAL A 586 -11.90 15.89 -5.67
CA VAL A 586 -10.88 16.69 -6.33
C VAL A 586 -11.56 17.45 -7.48
N ILE A 587 -11.93 18.70 -7.21
CA ILE A 587 -12.85 19.48 -8.05
C ILE A 587 -12.31 19.67 -9.48
N ILE A 588 -13.19 19.46 -10.46
CA ILE A 588 -12.95 19.71 -11.88
C ILE A 588 -13.20 21.21 -12.16
N PRO A 589 -12.22 21.98 -12.68
CA PRO A 589 -12.40 23.42 -12.92
C PRO A 589 -13.55 23.76 -13.89
N TRP A 590 -13.85 22.85 -14.81
CA TRP A 590 -14.87 23.03 -15.85
C TRP A 590 -16.30 22.72 -15.38
N TYR A 591 -16.48 21.95 -14.30
CA TYR A 591 -17.82 21.51 -13.86
C TYR A 591 -18.46 22.54 -12.91
N VAL A 592 -18.71 23.75 -13.42
CA VAL A 592 -19.57 24.75 -12.79
C VAL A 592 -20.89 24.79 -13.57
N PRO A 593 -21.93 24.06 -13.15
CA PRO A 593 -23.17 23.96 -13.90
C PRO A 593 -23.93 25.30 -13.92
N THR A 594 -23.77 26.04 -15.01
CA THR A 594 -24.58 27.21 -15.31
C THR A 594 -25.77 26.78 -16.15
N HIS A 595 -26.96 26.69 -15.52
CA HIS A 595 -28.23 27.30 -15.97
C HIS A 595 -29.44 26.82 -15.13
N GLY A 596 -29.77 27.63 -14.12
CA GLY A 596 -31.10 27.88 -13.56
C GLY A 596 -32.15 26.77 -13.41
N THR A 597 -32.41 26.34 -12.17
CA THR A 597 -33.58 26.87 -11.42
C THR A 597 -33.52 26.62 -9.91
N SER A 598 -33.55 27.70 -9.13
CA SER A 598 -34.07 27.84 -7.75
C SER A 598 -34.32 26.58 -6.89
N GLN A 599 -33.33 26.14 -6.09
CA GLN A 599 -33.39 26.00 -4.61
C GLN A 599 -32.25 25.13 -4.02
N TYR A 600 -31.00 25.63 -4.04
CA TYR A 600 -29.98 25.23 -3.05
C TYR A 600 -29.09 26.43 -2.71
N THR A 601 -29.07 26.84 -1.44
CA THR A 601 -28.36 28.03 -0.96
C THR A 601 -27.10 27.68 -0.18
N ASN A 602 -26.00 28.36 -0.53
CA ASN A 602 -24.80 28.57 0.28
C ASN A 602 -24.01 27.33 0.76
N TYR A 603 -23.10 26.85 -0.10
CA TYR A 603 -21.79 26.38 0.35
C TYR A 603 -20.67 27.15 -0.35
N THR A 604 -20.40 28.35 0.13
CA THR A 604 -19.25 29.17 -0.29
C THR A 604 -17.95 28.51 0.19
N ALA A 605 -16.90 28.52 -0.64
CA ALA A 605 -15.60 27.97 -0.26
C ALA A 605 -15.02 28.69 0.98
N ALA A 606 -14.93 27.97 2.10
CA ALA A 606 -14.44 28.49 3.37
C ALA A 606 -13.20 27.71 3.84
N CYS A 607 -12.01 28.28 3.63
CA CYS A 607 -10.78 27.76 4.23
C CYS A 607 -10.86 27.91 5.75
N PHE A 608 -10.87 26.80 6.49
CA PHE A 608 -10.95 26.79 7.96
C PHE A 608 -9.64 27.24 8.64
N ILE A 609 -9.36 28.55 8.58
CA ILE A 609 -8.34 29.20 9.41
C ILE A 609 -9.00 29.64 10.72
N ILE A 610 -8.88 28.81 11.76
CA ILE A 610 -9.45 29.13 13.08
C ILE A 610 -8.64 30.24 13.75
N LYS A 611 -9.17 31.47 13.73
CA LYS A 611 -8.75 32.56 14.64
C LYS A 611 -9.88 32.92 15.61
N ARG A 612 -9.69 32.57 16.89
CA ARG A 612 -10.59 32.98 17.99
C ARG A 612 -10.60 34.51 18.16
N LYS A 613 -11.80 35.09 18.30
CA LYS A 613 -12.13 36.05 19.38
C LYS A 613 -13.65 36.13 19.57
N ALA A 614 -14.09 36.73 20.67
CA ALA A 614 -15.41 36.51 21.26
C ALA A 614 -16.32 37.76 21.30
N ASN A 615 -17.52 37.56 21.87
CA ASN A 615 -18.62 38.50 22.20
C ASN A 615 -19.73 38.59 21.12
N SER A 616 -21.01 38.77 21.44
CA SER A 616 -21.84 38.54 22.66
C SER A 616 -23.31 38.87 22.31
N HIS A 617 -24.28 38.48 23.15
CA HIS A 617 -25.72 38.89 23.11
C HIS A 617 -26.58 38.34 21.94
N ILE A 618 -27.93 38.21 22.04
CA ILE A 618 -28.82 37.83 23.17
C ILE A 618 -30.23 37.46 22.64
N ILE A 619 -30.97 36.58 23.33
CA ILE A 619 -32.44 36.29 23.22
C ILE A 619 -33.00 35.75 21.88
N GLY A 620 -33.95 34.80 21.97
CA GLY A 620 -34.74 34.31 20.84
C GLY A 620 -35.47 32.99 21.12
N GLU A 621 -36.48 32.99 22.00
CA GLU A 621 -37.29 31.79 22.30
C GLU A 621 -38.34 31.52 21.22
N HIS A 622 -38.59 30.23 20.92
CA HIS A 622 -39.91 29.73 20.52
C HIS A 622 -39.99 28.21 20.74
N GLU A 623 -40.97 27.75 21.54
CA GLU A 623 -41.38 26.34 21.57
C GLU A 623 -42.16 25.97 20.30
N TRP A 624 -42.17 24.69 19.92
CA TRP A 624 -43.43 23.90 19.83
C TRP A 624 -43.12 22.38 19.71
N ARG A 625 -44.12 21.54 19.96
CA ARG A 625 -43.96 20.08 20.18
C ARG A 625 -44.26 19.24 18.92
N PRO A 626 -43.59 18.09 18.71
CA PRO A 626 -44.10 17.03 17.85
C PRO A 626 -45.20 16.22 18.56
N ALA A 627 -46.28 15.91 17.86
CA ALA A 627 -47.31 14.97 18.31
C ALA A 627 -46.94 13.53 17.93
N GLY A 628 -47.36 12.55 18.74
CA GLY A 628 -47.06 11.13 18.51
C GLY A 628 -48.15 10.38 17.73
N ALA A 629 -47.74 9.38 16.95
CA ALA A 629 -48.62 8.37 16.37
C ALA A 629 -48.19 6.95 16.83
N ARG A 630 -49.17 6.11 17.19
CA ARG A 630 -49.03 4.67 17.42
C ARG A 630 -49.91 3.92 16.40
N VAL A 631 -49.82 2.58 16.38
CA VAL A 631 -50.66 1.54 15.69
C VAL A 631 -49.86 0.82 14.60
N ARG A 632 -49.81 -0.53 14.52
CA ARG A 632 -50.18 -1.60 15.48
C ARG A 632 -49.40 -2.88 15.12
N ILE A 633 -49.22 -3.79 16.08
CA ILE A 633 -48.80 -5.18 15.85
C ILE A 633 -50.05 -6.08 15.78
N PRO A 634 -50.10 -7.08 14.89
CA PRO A 634 -51.00 -8.22 15.01
C PRO A 634 -50.28 -9.59 15.10
N GLY A 635 -50.74 -10.40 16.04
CA GLY A 635 -50.56 -11.86 16.21
C GLY A 635 -51.57 -12.31 17.30
N PRO A 636 -51.56 -13.56 17.82
CA PRO A 636 -50.74 -14.73 17.50
C PRO A 636 -51.63 -16.01 17.31
N LEU A 637 -51.27 -17.17 17.94
CA LEU A 637 -51.98 -18.48 18.02
C LEU A 637 -51.71 -19.42 16.81
N ILE A 638 -51.49 -20.76 16.89
CA ILE A 638 -51.55 -21.85 17.91
C ILE A 638 -50.38 -22.85 17.61
N ALA A 639 -49.71 -23.62 18.50
CA ALA A 639 -49.42 -23.57 19.95
C ALA A 639 -48.29 -24.61 20.32
N TRP A 640 -48.42 -25.36 21.43
CA TRP A 640 -47.41 -26.24 22.08
C TRP A 640 -47.63 -27.76 21.91
N ASN A 641 -46.57 -28.60 22.04
CA ASN A 641 -46.42 -29.54 23.18
C ASN A 641 -45.05 -30.24 23.35
N HIS A 642 -44.83 -30.88 24.51
CA HIS A 642 -43.59 -31.54 24.96
C HIS A 642 -43.37 -32.99 24.45
N LEU A 643 -42.12 -33.50 24.50
CA LEU A 643 -41.69 -34.60 25.41
C LEU A 643 -40.17 -34.92 25.35
N ARG A 644 -39.66 -35.68 26.34
CA ARG A 644 -38.29 -36.28 26.39
C ARG A 644 -38.36 -37.79 26.11
N PRO A 645 -37.21 -38.46 25.89
CA PRO A 645 -36.86 -39.55 26.82
C PRO A 645 -35.37 -39.58 27.24
N LYS A 646 -34.99 -40.62 28.01
CA LYS A 646 -33.65 -40.89 28.58
C LYS A 646 -32.99 -42.14 27.95
N ASN A 647 -31.69 -42.30 28.21
CA ASN A 647 -30.81 -43.48 28.27
C ASN A 647 -31.40 -44.89 27.98
N GLY A 648 -30.62 -45.72 27.26
CA GLY A 648 -30.77 -47.19 27.16
C GLY A 648 -29.41 -47.89 26.92
N HIS A 649 -29.30 -49.19 27.21
CA HIS A 649 -28.03 -49.95 27.28
C HIS A 649 -27.95 -51.16 26.31
N LEU A 650 -26.71 -51.46 25.87
CA LEU A 650 -26.10 -52.80 25.66
C LEU A 650 -26.99 -54.06 25.51
N THR A 651 -26.92 -54.75 24.37
CA THR A 651 -26.31 -56.10 24.18
C THR A 651 -26.43 -56.57 22.71
N VAL A 652 -25.33 -56.91 22.02
CA VAL A 652 -24.70 -58.25 21.82
C VAL A 652 -25.48 -59.22 20.91
N GLY A 653 -24.86 -59.63 19.80
CA GLY A 653 -25.32 -60.70 18.89
C GLY A 653 -24.23 -61.14 17.90
N THR A 654 -23.49 -62.21 18.23
CA THR A 654 -22.48 -62.90 17.37
C THR A 654 -23.17 -63.94 16.46
N PHE A 655 -22.65 -64.36 15.30
CA PHE A 655 -21.36 -65.03 15.02
C PHE A 655 -21.03 -65.04 13.50
N GLY A 656 -19.76 -65.25 13.11
CA GLY A 656 -19.39 -65.44 11.68
C GLY A 656 -17.89 -65.51 11.38
N THR A 657 -17.17 -66.53 11.88
CA THR A 657 -15.69 -66.55 11.89
C THR A 657 -15.01 -67.33 10.75
N ARG A 658 -13.87 -66.83 10.25
CA ARG A 658 -12.59 -67.55 10.03
C ARG A 658 -11.45 -66.50 9.95
N ARG A 659 -10.52 -66.42 10.92
CA ARG A 659 -9.31 -67.27 11.15
C ARG A 659 -8.17 -66.97 10.14
N SER A 660 -6.87 -66.96 10.48
CA SER A 660 -6.08 -67.01 11.75
C SER A 660 -4.58 -67.01 11.33
N THR A 661 -3.54 -66.55 12.05
CA THR A 661 -3.25 -66.08 13.43
C THR A 661 -1.87 -65.34 13.38
N HIS A 662 -1.10 -64.94 14.42
CA HIS A 662 -1.07 -65.10 15.89
C HIS A 662 -0.27 -63.92 16.54
N THR A 663 -0.30 -63.78 17.87
CA THR A 663 0.71 -63.06 18.70
C THR A 663 1.32 -64.05 19.72
N PRO A 664 2.53 -63.82 20.30
CA PRO A 664 2.61 -63.10 21.60
C PRO A 664 3.95 -62.36 21.86
N SER A 665 4.04 -61.69 23.01
CA SER A 665 5.31 -61.32 23.68
C SER A 665 5.60 -62.29 24.85
N PRO A 666 6.86 -62.47 25.28
CA PRO A 666 7.33 -61.76 26.48
C PRO A 666 8.85 -61.41 26.49
N LYS A 667 9.35 -61.05 27.69
CA LYS A 667 10.60 -60.31 27.99
C LYS A 667 11.93 -61.13 28.05
N VAL A 668 13.01 -60.41 27.74
CA VAL A 668 14.39 -60.46 28.32
C VAL A 668 15.34 -61.62 27.96
N HIS A 669 16.49 -61.24 27.36
CA HIS A 669 17.84 -61.60 27.83
C HIS A 669 18.85 -60.49 27.45
N LEU A 670 19.96 -60.37 28.19
CA LEU A 670 21.09 -59.45 27.95
C LEU A 670 22.20 -60.13 27.12
N ILE A 671 22.99 -59.37 26.35
CA ILE A 671 24.40 -59.61 25.87
C ILE A 671 24.69 -58.72 24.64
N PRO A 672 25.88 -58.09 24.49
CA PRO A 672 26.69 -57.33 25.45
C PRO A 672 26.91 -55.88 24.94
N ALA A 673 27.87 -55.13 25.49
CA ALA A 673 28.28 -53.82 24.95
C ALA A 673 29.47 -53.95 23.99
N SER A 674 29.26 -53.71 22.69
CA SER A 674 30.32 -53.46 21.70
C SER A 674 29.76 -52.86 20.41
N THR A 675 30.51 -51.96 19.76
CA THR A 675 30.28 -51.49 18.39
C THR A 675 29.05 -50.60 18.17
N PHE A 676 28.86 -49.60 19.04
CA PHE A 676 28.37 -48.31 18.54
C PHE A 676 29.48 -47.69 17.68
N ILE A 677 29.43 -47.89 16.36
CA ILE A 677 30.13 -46.99 15.45
C ILE A 677 29.38 -45.66 15.52
N ALA A 678 30.03 -44.64 16.08
CA ALA A 678 29.55 -43.28 15.99
C ALA A 678 29.66 -42.83 14.52
N MET A 679 28.56 -42.97 13.77
CA MET A 679 28.37 -42.19 12.57
C MET A 679 28.20 -40.74 13.02
N ALA A 680 29.28 -39.97 12.96
CA ALA A 680 29.21 -38.52 13.05
C ALA A 680 28.22 -38.05 11.98
N ILE A 681 27.19 -37.30 12.37
CA ILE A 681 26.13 -36.82 11.49
C ILE A 681 26.65 -35.57 10.77
N PRO A 682 26.89 -35.61 9.45
CA PRO A 682 27.10 -34.40 8.66
C PRO A 682 25.74 -33.74 8.43
N ASP A 683 25.75 -32.42 8.25
CA ASP A 683 24.62 -31.67 7.70
C ASP A 683 23.29 -31.73 8.48
N GLN A 684 23.32 -31.53 9.81
CA GLN A 684 22.10 -31.33 10.62
C GLN A 684 21.25 -30.18 10.01
N LYS A 685 19.97 -30.44 9.75
CA LYS A 685 19.09 -29.48 9.09
C LYS A 685 17.96 -29.00 10.00
N ILE A 686 17.84 -27.68 10.14
CA ILE A 686 16.92 -27.00 11.05
C ILE A 686 15.91 -26.21 10.22
N ILE A 687 14.63 -26.53 10.39
CA ILE A 687 13.51 -25.82 9.77
C ILE A 687 12.97 -24.83 10.79
N ILE A 688 12.74 -23.57 10.40
CA ILE A 688 12.15 -22.54 11.26
C ILE A 688 10.88 -22.04 10.60
N ILE A 689 9.73 -22.14 11.26
CA ILE A 689 8.44 -21.65 10.76
C ILE A 689 8.17 -20.27 11.36
N GLY A 690 8.04 -19.26 10.50
CA GLY A 690 7.89 -17.84 10.83
C GLY A 690 9.18 -17.04 10.66
N GLY A 691 9.23 -16.16 9.65
CA GLY A 691 10.31 -15.21 9.40
C GLY A 691 10.18 -13.91 10.20
N GLY A 692 9.52 -13.98 11.37
CA GLY A 692 9.42 -12.86 12.30
C GLY A 692 10.65 -12.76 13.20
N MET A 693 10.61 -11.78 14.11
CA MET A 693 11.68 -11.45 15.06
C MET A 693 12.29 -12.66 15.79
N CYS A 694 11.45 -13.57 16.30
CA CYS A 694 11.92 -14.78 16.98
C CYS A 694 12.63 -15.76 16.03
N GLY A 695 12.12 -15.93 14.81
CA GLY A 695 12.68 -16.86 13.82
C GLY A 695 14.00 -16.37 13.24
N LEU A 696 14.12 -15.08 12.90
CA LEU A 696 15.37 -14.48 12.45
C LEU A 696 16.42 -14.46 13.57
N ALA A 697 16.02 -14.12 14.81
CA ALA A 697 16.92 -14.21 15.96
C ALA A 697 17.42 -15.65 16.14
N SER A 698 16.54 -16.65 16.04
CA SER A 698 16.91 -18.06 16.15
C SER A 698 17.87 -18.50 15.04
N ALA A 699 17.62 -18.10 13.79
CA ALA A 699 18.50 -18.42 12.66
C ALA A 699 19.91 -17.84 12.85
N ILE A 700 20.01 -16.56 13.20
CA ILE A 700 21.27 -15.87 13.46
C ILE A 700 21.98 -16.48 14.67
N ALA A 701 21.27 -16.68 15.79
CA ALA A 701 21.83 -17.22 17.03
C ALA A 701 22.37 -18.64 16.87
N ILE A 702 21.70 -19.50 16.10
CA ILE A 702 22.13 -20.89 15.83
C ILE A 702 23.32 -20.88 14.87
N SER A 703 23.28 -20.11 13.78
CA SER A 703 24.43 -19.95 12.89
C SER A 703 25.68 -19.49 13.66
N GLN A 704 25.54 -18.51 14.55
CA GLN A 704 26.65 -18.00 15.36
C GLN A 704 27.14 -19.03 16.39
N ALA A 705 26.23 -19.73 17.10
CA ALA A 705 26.58 -20.74 18.10
C ALA A 705 27.27 -22.00 17.52
N PHE A 706 27.16 -22.23 16.21
CA PHE A 706 27.86 -23.30 15.49
C PHE A 706 29.02 -22.80 14.62
N SER A 707 29.29 -21.49 14.54
CA SER A 707 30.35 -20.92 13.68
C SER A 707 31.77 -21.46 13.97
N SER A 708 32.02 -21.88 15.20
CA SER A 708 33.28 -22.48 15.67
C SER A 708 33.39 -23.99 15.44
N HIS A 709 32.39 -24.61 14.80
CA HIS A 709 32.30 -26.05 14.63
C HIS A 709 32.72 -26.49 13.21
N GLU A 710 33.30 -27.69 13.13
CA GLU A 710 33.74 -28.33 11.88
C GLU A 710 32.58 -28.61 10.90
N VAL A 711 31.37 -28.82 11.43
CA VAL A 711 30.11 -28.94 10.68
C VAL A 711 29.12 -27.91 11.23
N GLN A 712 28.50 -27.13 10.34
CA GLN A 712 27.50 -26.12 10.68
C GLN A 712 26.12 -26.55 10.16
N PRO A 713 25.02 -26.29 10.91
CA PRO A 713 23.70 -26.73 10.52
C PRO A 713 23.13 -25.91 9.36
N GLN A 714 22.36 -26.55 8.49
CA GLN A 714 21.62 -25.90 7.41
C GLN A 714 20.27 -25.39 7.93
N ILE A 715 20.08 -24.07 7.95
CA ILE A 715 18.93 -23.41 8.56
C ILE A 715 18.01 -22.86 7.46
N THR A 716 16.76 -23.32 7.39
CA THR A 716 15.77 -22.79 6.44
C THR A 716 14.59 -22.16 7.19
N VAL A 717 14.46 -20.84 7.07
CA VAL A 717 13.36 -20.04 7.62
C VAL A 717 12.23 -19.93 6.59
N TYR A 718 11.03 -20.31 6.99
CA TYR A 718 9.82 -20.33 6.17
C TYR A 718 8.83 -19.27 6.66
N GLU A 719 8.64 -18.19 5.92
CA GLU A 719 7.66 -17.13 6.23
C GLU A 719 6.37 -17.36 5.42
N LEU A 720 5.23 -17.24 6.11
CA LEU A 720 3.92 -17.47 5.48
C LEU A 720 3.51 -16.36 4.50
N ARG A 721 4.03 -15.14 4.68
CA ARG A 721 3.83 -14.00 3.78
C ARG A 721 4.79 -14.06 2.61
N ASP A 722 4.40 -13.44 1.49
CA ASP A 722 5.23 -13.31 0.28
C ASP A 722 6.39 -12.31 0.41
N ALA A 723 6.38 -11.46 1.45
CA ALA A 723 7.38 -10.44 1.74
C ALA A 723 7.47 -10.13 3.25
N PRO A 724 8.52 -9.43 3.73
CA PRO A 724 8.66 -9.00 5.12
C PRO A 724 7.47 -8.16 5.65
N SER A 725 7.21 -8.25 6.96
CA SER A 725 6.08 -7.57 7.59
C SER A 725 6.32 -6.07 7.79
N THR A 726 5.67 -5.24 6.98
CA THR A 726 5.59 -3.77 7.15
C THR A 726 4.75 -3.35 8.36
N PHE A 727 3.82 -4.19 8.82
CA PHE A 727 2.87 -3.84 9.88
C PHE A 727 3.45 -3.94 11.30
N GLY A 728 3.28 -2.85 12.06
CA GLY A 728 3.41 -2.80 13.52
C GLY A 728 4.03 -1.48 14.02
N GLY A 729 3.51 -0.95 15.13
CA GLY A 729 4.12 0.19 15.81
C GLY A 729 5.53 -0.11 16.36
N PRO A 730 6.31 0.92 16.73
CA PRO A 730 7.68 0.78 17.22
C PRO A 730 7.75 0.03 18.56
N VAL A 731 8.82 -0.74 18.71
CA VAL A 731 9.11 -1.55 19.88
C VAL A 731 10.06 -0.83 20.83
N ASN A 732 9.87 -1.05 22.12
CA ASN A 732 10.86 -0.71 23.15
C ASN A 732 11.90 -1.83 23.22
N LEU A 733 13.17 -1.48 23.14
CA LEU A 733 14.30 -2.36 23.38
C LEU A 733 15.01 -1.85 24.63
N THR A 734 15.01 -2.64 25.70
CA THR A 734 15.74 -2.32 26.93
C THR A 734 17.23 -2.62 26.79
N PRO A 735 18.10 -2.13 27.69
CA PRO A 735 19.52 -2.48 27.73
C PRO A 735 19.82 -3.97 27.53
N LYS A 736 19.01 -4.84 28.16
CA LYS A 736 19.06 -6.30 28.05
C LYS A 736 18.71 -6.80 26.64
N ALA A 737 17.64 -6.27 26.03
CA ALA A 737 17.27 -6.59 24.65
C ALA A 737 18.30 -6.09 23.62
N LEU A 738 18.94 -4.95 23.88
CA LEU A 738 20.05 -4.44 23.07
C LEU A 738 21.28 -5.33 23.17
N ARG A 739 21.69 -5.78 24.37
CA ARG A 739 22.77 -6.79 24.50
C ARG A 739 22.47 -8.08 23.74
N CYS A 740 21.20 -8.48 23.63
CA CYS A 740 20.82 -9.62 22.78
C CYS A 740 21.05 -9.29 21.29
N LEU A 741 20.53 -8.16 20.81
CA LEU A 741 20.68 -7.72 19.41
C LEU A 741 22.14 -7.43 19.03
N ASP A 742 22.97 -6.99 19.97
CA ASP A 742 24.39 -6.72 19.77
C ASP A 742 25.21 -8.01 19.67
N LYS A 743 24.94 -9.01 20.54
CA LYS A 743 25.47 -10.39 20.39
C LYS A 743 25.07 -11.01 19.04
N LEU A 744 23.89 -10.66 18.50
CA LEU A 744 23.44 -11.07 17.17
C LEU A 744 24.05 -10.24 16.01
N GLY A 745 24.76 -9.13 16.27
CA GLY A 745 25.27 -8.20 15.27
C GLY A 745 24.23 -7.22 14.69
N VAL A 746 22.98 -7.30 15.15
CA VAL A 746 21.84 -6.49 14.67
C VAL A 746 21.89 -5.07 15.24
N PHE A 747 22.43 -4.84 16.44
CA PHE A 747 22.50 -3.48 17.00
C PHE A 747 23.51 -2.58 16.27
N GLU A 748 24.65 -3.12 15.82
CA GLU A 748 25.52 -2.41 14.88
C GLU A 748 24.83 -2.14 13.54
N GLU A 749 24.02 -3.09 13.04
CA GLU A 749 23.27 -2.89 11.80
C GLU A 749 22.20 -1.77 11.94
N LEU A 750 21.49 -1.71 13.08
CA LEU A 750 20.57 -0.61 13.41
C LEU A 750 21.27 0.75 13.44
N LYS A 751 22.45 0.83 14.08
CA LYS A 751 23.26 2.06 14.13
C LYS A 751 23.76 2.45 12.73
N ARG A 752 24.23 1.48 11.93
CA ARG A 752 24.66 1.67 10.53
C ARG A 752 23.54 2.16 9.62
N MET A 753 22.31 1.68 9.85
CA MET A 753 21.11 2.09 9.10
C MET A 753 20.43 3.35 9.68
N ARG A 754 20.88 3.87 10.84
CA ARG A 754 20.24 4.97 11.60
C ARG A 754 18.76 4.72 11.90
N PHE A 755 18.47 3.51 12.39
CA PHE A 755 17.11 3.04 12.67
C PHE A 755 16.76 3.11 14.16
N GLY A 756 15.84 4.03 14.50
CA GLY A 756 15.40 4.29 15.86
C GLY A 756 16.27 5.28 16.63
N CYS A 757 15.97 5.48 17.91
CA CYS A 757 16.65 6.43 18.77
C CYS A 757 16.88 5.89 20.19
N GLU A 758 17.92 6.39 20.85
CA GLU A 758 18.22 6.13 22.27
C GLU A 758 17.09 6.63 23.20
N VAL A 759 16.92 5.95 24.35
CA VAL A 759 15.94 6.25 25.41
C VAL A 759 16.62 6.12 26.77
N ASP A 760 16.77 7.24 27.49
CA ASP A 760 17.32 7.30 28.85
C ASP A 760 16.29 6.86 29.89
N ALA A 761 15.02 7.21 29.70
CA ALA A 761 13.95 6.79 30.59
C ALA A 761 12.57 6.72 29.91
N ILE A 762 11.69 5.90 30.48
CA ILE A 762 10.24 6.06 30.30
C ILE A 762 9.70 6.85 31.49
N GLN A 763 9.47 8.14 31.29
CA GLN A 763 8.84 9.02 32.28
C GLN A 763 7.38 8.64 32.47
N ILE A 764 6.83 8.79 33.68
CA ILE A 764 5.45 8.44 34.01
C ILE A 764 4.73 9.66 34.54
N PHE A 765 3.65 10.07 33.86
CA PHE A 765 2.91 11.29 34.15
C PHE A 765 1.49 11.02 34.62
N SER A 766 0.99 11.84 35.54
CA SER A 766 -0.43 11.89 35.90
C SER A 766 -1.21 12.69 34.85
N MET A 767 -2.22 12.08 34.22
CA MET A 767 -3.21 12.77 33.37
C MET A 767 -4.06 13.78 34.17
N ARG A 768 -4.08 13.68 35.51
CA ARG A 768 -4.88 14.51 36.41
C ARG A 768 -4.15 15.77 36.91
N THR A 769 -2.84 15.69 37.16
CA THR A 769 -2.04 16.84 37.65
C THR A 769 -1.03 17.37 36.64
N GLY A 770 -0.69 16.59 35.61
CA GLY A 770 0.38 16.92 34.66
C GLY A 770 1.79 16.80 35.24
N SER A 771 1.91 16.32 36.47
CA SER A 771 3.19 16.06 37.12
C SER A 771 3.78 14.75 36.60
N GLU A 772 5.10 14.73 36.38
CA GLU A 772 5.84 13.47 36.43
C GLU A 772 5.73 12.92 37.86
N ILE A 773 5.39 11.64 37.99
CA ILE A 773 5.22 10.96 39.29
C ILE A 773 6.33 9.94 39.55
N ALA A 774 6.88 9.33 38.49
CA ALA A 774 7.98 8.38 38.54
C ALA A 774 8.61 8.22 37.14
N SER A 775 9.70 7.47 37.05
CA SER A 775 10.29 7.07 35.77
C SER A 775 10.85 5.65 35.83
N ILE A 776 10.95 5.00 34.67
CA ILE A 776 11.68 3.74 34.47
C ILE A 776 13.03 4.12 33.84
N ASP A 777 14.08 3.99 34.64
CA ASP A 777 15.46 4.39 34.34
C ASP A 777 16.19 3.34 33.50
N TYR A 778 16.73 3.75 32.35
CA TYR A 778 17.63 2.96 31.50
C TYR A 778 19.04 3.58 31.37
N ALA A 779 19.24 4.81 31.84
CA ALA A 779 20.53 5.51 31.82
C ALA A 779 21.44 5.12 33.01
N GLY A 780 20.86 4.75 34.14
CA GLY A 780 21.57 4.33 35.34
C GLY A 780 22.32 5.46 36.05
N ALA A 781 22.91 5.14 37.20
CA ALA A 781 23.51 6.12 38.10
C ALA A 781 24.75 6.86 37.55
N ASP A 782 25.35 6.40 36.45
CA ASP A 782 26.49 7.05 35.78
C ASP A 782 26.15 7.55 34.35
N GLY A 783 24.90 7.44 33.92
CA GLY A 783 24.42 7.87 32.61
C GLY A 783 24.88 7.01 31.41
N ARG A 784 25.57 5.89 31.63
CA ARG A 784 26.10 5.01 30.55
C ARG A 784 25.27 3.75 30.31
N GLY A 785 24.15 3.61 31.03
CA GLY A 785 23.21 2.51 30.88
C GLY A 785 23.69 1.16 31.44
N PHE A 786 22.81 0.18 31.39
CA PHE A 786 22.98 -1.12 32.02
C PHE A 786 23.84 -2.03 31.14
N GLY A 787 25.12 -2.13 31.48
CA GLY A 787 26.14 -2.85 30.71
C GLY A 787 26.69 -2.08 29.52
N GLY A 788 26.56 -0.75 29.49
CA GLY A 788 26.95 0.10 28.35
C GLY A 788 25.85 0.32 27.31
N TYR A 789 24.61 -0.09 27.62
CA TYR A 789 23.44 0.06 26.74
C TYR A 789 22.33 0.76 27.52
N LYS A 790 21.68 1.74 26.89
CA LYS A 790 20.48 2.41 27.39
C LYS A 790 19.23 1.73 26.82
N GLY A 791 18.07 2.38 26.86
CA GLY A 791 16.93 1.97 26.05
C GLY A 791 17.10 2.40 24.59
N TRP A 792 16.31 1.80 23.70
CA TRP A 792 16.19 2.20 22.29
C TRP A 792 14.75 2.02 21.84
N ARG A 793 14.21 2.99 21.07
CA ARG A 793 12.92 2.86 20.39
C ARG A 793 13.16 2.77 18.89
N VAL A 794 12.62 1.74 18.24
CA VAL A 794 12.74 1.56 16.79
C VAL A 794 11.44 1.01 16.19
N MET A 795 11.12 1.45 14.98
CA MET A 795 10.02 0.91 14.19
C MET A 795 10.18 -0.60 13.98
N ARG A 796 9.09 -1.38 14.16
CA ARG A 796 9.13 -2.84 14.03
C ARG A 796 9.60 -3.30 12.65
N PHE A 797 9.23 -2.56 11.60
CA PHE A 797 9.65 -2.83 10.23
C PHE A 797 11.17 -2.65 10.04
N ASP A 798 11.74 -1.58 10.60
CA ASP A 798 13.16 -1.24 10.42
C ASP A 798 14.09 -2.14 11.25
N LEU A 799 13.64 -2.56 12.44
CA LEU A 799 14.27 -3.68 13.16
C LEU A 799 14.24 -4.97 12.35
N LEU A 800 13.15 -5.27 11.64
CA LEU A 800 13.06 -6.47 10.80
C LEU A 800 14.02 -6.39 9.60
N LYS A 801 14.16 -5.21 8.97
CA LYS A 801 15.18 -4.97 7.91
C LYS A 801 16.60 -5.23 8.40
N ALA A 802 16.97 -4.69 9.57
CA ALA A 802 18.29 -4.89 10.15
C ALA A 802 18.56 -6.39 10.43
N MET A 803 17.58 -7.10 10.98
CA MET A 803 17.68 -8.55 11.21
C MET A 803 17.80 -9.36 9.91
N LEU A 804 17.03 -9.03 8.87
CA LEU A 804 17.15 -9.66 7.55
C LEU A 804 18.53 -9.42 6.95
N SER A 805 19.03 -8.17 6.98
CA SER A 805 20.36 -7.83 6.47
C SER A 805 21.50 -8.54 7.22
N VAL A 806 21.33 -8.89 8.50
CA VAL A 806 22.27 -9.79 9.20
C VAL A 806 22.10 -11.25 8.74
N ALA A 807 20.87 -11.76 8.72
CA ALA A 807 20.59 -13.16 8.36
C ALA A 807 21.05 -13.51 6.92
N GLU A 808 20.85 -12.60 5.96
CA GLU A 808 21.21 -12.79 4.55
C GLU A 808 22.73 -12.74 4.28
N ARG A 809 23.55 -12.42 5.29
CA ARG A 809 25.02 -12.53 5.25
C ARG A 809 25.57 -13.85 5.81
N LEU A 810 24.71 -14.79 6.19
CA LEU A 810 25.10 -16.06 6.80
C LEU A 810 24.84 -17.21 5.80
N ASP A 811 25.91 -17.82 5.28
CA ASP A 811 25.82 -18.89 4.25
C ASP A 811 25.02 -20.14 4.68
N THR A 812 24.80 -20.30 5.99
CA THR A 812 23.99 -21.36 6.61
C THR A 812 22.49 -21.04 6.69
N VAL A 813 22.07 -19.81 6.41
CA VAL A 813 20.69 -19.33 6.60
C VAL A 813 20.02 -19.03 5.26
N GLN A 814 18.96 -19.77 4.94
CA GLN A 814 18.09 -19.50 3.80
C GLN A 814 16.70 -19.07 4.25
N ILE A 815 16.14 -18.03 3.64
CA ILE A 815 14.78 -17.54 3.90
C ILE A 815 13.88 -17.84 2.69
N ARG A 816 12.67 -18.35 2.94
CA ARG A 816 11.68 -18.75 1.92
C ARG A 816 10.31 -18.15 2.26
N TYR A 817 9.82 -17.25 1.40
CA TYR A 817 8.55 -16.54 1.53
C TYR A 817 7.39 -17.26 0.84
N GLY A 818 6.15 -16.93 1.21
CA GLY A 818 4.91 -17.50 0.65
C GLY A 818 4.57 -18.91 1.17
N LYS A 819 5.13 -19.31 2.32
CA LYS A 819 5.15 -20.70 2.78
C LYS A 819 4.28 -20.94 4.00
N LYS A 820 2.97 -20.98 3.75
CA LYS A 820 1.93 -21.30 4.72
C LYS A 820 1.95 -22.80 5.07
N LEU A 821 2.35 -23.12 6.30
CA LEU A 821 2.35 -24.49 6.85
C LEU A 821 0.92 -25.07 6.92
N THR A 822 0.73 -26.30 6.43
CA THR A 822 -0.55 -27.02 6.46
C THR A 822 -0.51 -28.31 7.29
N ARG A 823 0.66 -28.96 7.43
CA ARG A 823 0.81 -30.22 8.17
C ARG A 823 2.25 -30.46 8.62
N ILE A 824 2.43 -31.19 9.72
CA ILE A 824 3.71 -31.70 10.21
C ILE A 824 3.58 -33.22 10.39
N GLU A 825 4.63 -33.97 10.01
CA GLU A 825 4.82 -35.38 10.37
C GLU A 825 6.15 -35.55 11.13
N GLU A 826 6.08 -35.97 12.40
CA GLU A 826 7.28 -36.35 13.17
C GLU A 826 7.58 -37.84 13.01
N LYS A 827 8.85 -38.19 12.80
CA LYS A 827 9.38 -39.56 12.80
C LYS A 827 10.50 -39.67 13.84
N VAL A 828 11.06 -40.87 14.01
CA VAL A 828 12.13 -41.15 15.00
C VAL A 828 13.42 -40.40 14.64
N ASP A 829 13.75 -40.36 13.35
CA ASP A 829 14.98 -39.90 12.73
C ASP A 829 14.88 -38.51 12.08
N GLN A 830 13.68 -38.10 11.65
CA GLN A 830 13.44 -36.82 10.94
C GLN A 830 12.06 -36.22 11.28
N VAL A 831 11.85 -34.96 10.90
CA VAL A 831 10.54 -34.30 10.86
C VAL A 831 10.29 -33.72 9.46
N CYS A 832 9.04 -33.80 9.01
CA CYS A 832 8.59 -33.38 7.69
C CYS A 832 7.50 -32.31 7.82
N VAL A 833 7.63 -31.22 7.06
CA VAL A 833 6.66 -30.12 6.99
C VAL A 833 6.05 -30.03 5.59
N HIS A 834 4.75 -29.73 5.53
CA HIS A 834 4.01 -29.57 4.29
C HIS A 834 3.41 -28.17 4.21
N PHE A 835 3.39 -27.60 3.01
CA PHE A 835 2.91 -26.25 2.73
C PHE A 835 1.69 -26.26 1.81
N GLU A 836 0.93 -25.15 1.79
CA GLU A 836 -0.29 -25.01 0.98
C GLU A 836 -0.04 -25.08 -0.53
N ASP A 837 1.16 -24.71 -0.99
CA ASP A 837 1.55 -24.79 -2.41
C ASP A 837 2.00 -26.20 -2.85
N GLY A 838 1.73 -27.22 -2.04
CA GLY A 838 2.20 -28.60 -2.26
C GLY A 838 3.69 -28.80 -1.96
N GLY A 839 4.41 -27.75 -1.55
CA GLY A 839 5.79 -27.86 -1.10
C GLY A 839 5.91 -28.76 0.12
N VAL A 840 7.00 -29.53 0.18
CA VAL A 840 7.37 -30.37 1.32
C VAL A 840 8.82 -30.11 1.66
N ASP A 841 9.18 -30.12 2.94
CA ASP A 841 10.57 -30.10 3.36
C ASP A 841 10.82 -31.03 4.56
N ILE A 842 12.04 -31.56 4.66
CA ILE A 842 12.46 -32.53 5.68
C ILE A 842 13.71 -32.00 6.37
N GLY A 843 13.78 -32.12 7.70
CA GLY A 843 14.94 -31.79 8.51
C GLY A 843 14.97 -32.60 9.82
N ASP A 844 15.99 -32.36 10.64
CA ASP A 844 16.14 -32.99 11.95
C ASP A 844 15.16 -32.43 12.98
N MET A 845 14.90 -31.12 12.91
CA MET A 845 13.97 -30.44 13.83
C MET A 845 13.25 -29.25 13.18
N VAL A 846 12.12 -28.88 13.78
CA VAL A 846 11.31 -27.70 13.45
C VAL A 846 11.23 -26.77 14.65
N LEU A 847 11.53 -25.49 14.45
CA LEU A 847 11.31 -24.42 15.42
C LEU A 847 10.07 -23.60 15.01
N GLY A 848 9.03 -23.62 15.84
CA GLY A 848 7.83 -22.79 15.70
C GLY A 848 8.07 -21.40 16.27
N CYS A 849 8.36 -20.45 15.39
CA CYS A 849 8.60 -19.03 15.69
C CYS A 849 7.50 -18.12 15.08
N ASP A 850 6.37 -18.72 14.70
CA ASP A 850 5.24 -18.16 13.94
C ASP A 850 4.22 -17.39 14.81
N GLY A 851 4.65 -16.95 15.99
CA GLY A 851 3.93 -16.02 16.86
C GLY A 851 2.69 -16.61 17.55
N ILE A 852 1.89 -15.75 18.18
CA ILE A 852 0.78 -16.21 19.04
C ILE A 852 -0.25 -17.08 18.30
N HIS A 853 -0.53 -16.81 17.02
CA HIS A 853 -1.43 -17.61 16.18
C HIS A 853 -0.76 -18.85 15.53
N SER A 854 0.46 -19.21 15.96
CA SER A 854 1.31 -20.32 15.50
C SER A 854 0.56 -21.46 14.81
N ALA A 855 0.84 -21.68 13.53
CA ALA A 855 0.41 -22.88 12.81
C ALA A 855 1.10 -24.12 13.39
N THR A 856 2.38 -24.00 13.76
CA THR A 856 3.19 -25.08 14.36
C THR A 856 2.55 -25.64 15.64
N ARG A 857 2.06 -24.77 16.54
CA ARG A 857 1.30 -25.18 17.74
C ARG A 857 -0.07 -25.74 17.37
N ASN A 858 -0.84 -25.01 16.55
CA ASN A 858 -2.22 -25.35 16.21
C ASN A 858 -2.38 -26.67 15.44
N LEU A 859 -1.39 -27.05 14.62
CA LEU A 859 -1.43 -28.24 13.76
C LEU A 859 -0.78 -29.47 14.41
N PHE A 860 0.11 -29.30 15.39
CA PHE A 860 0.96 -30.41 15.86
C PHE A 860 1.25 -30.41 17.37
N VAL A 861 1.92 -29.38 17.90
CA VAL A 861 2.49 -29.47 19.27
C VAL A 861 1.41 -29.48 20.35
N GLU A 862 0.40 -28.61 20.24
CA GLU A 862 -0.66 -28.49 21.25
C GLU A 862 -1.95 -27.88 20.63
N PRO A 863 -2.69 -28.64 19.79
CA PRO A 863 -3.80 -28.11 19.01
C PRO A 863 -4.90 -27.44 19.83
N ASP A 864 -5.19 -27.92 21.04
CA ASP A 864 -6.30 -27.41 21.87
C ASP A 864 -5.98 -26.07 22.56
N ARG A 865 -4.69 -25.69 22.68
CA ARG A 865 -4.29 -24.45 23.35
C ARG A 865 -4.36 -23.25 22.40
N LYS A 866 -5.56 -22.69 22.31
CA LYS A 866 -5.85 -21.49 21.53
C LYS A 866 -5.44 -20.21 22.27
N PRO A 867 -5.09 -19.12 21.53
CA PRO A 867 -4.99 -17.79 22.11
C PRO A 867 -6.34 -17.32 22.65
N VAL A 868 -6.32 -16.58 23.75
CA VAL A 868 -7.48 -15.96 24.39
C VAL A 868 -7.39 -14.45 24.22
N TYR A 869 -8.48 -13.79 23.84
CA TYR A 869 -8.50 -12.33 23.77
C TYR A 869 -8.41 -11.72 25.16
N SER A 870 -7.58 -10.70 25.34
CA SER A 870 -7.27 -10.14 26.68
C SER A 870 -8.30 -9.13 27.19
N ARG A 871 -9.38 -8.86 26.44
CA ARG A 871 -10.33 -7.72 26.62
C ARG A 871 -9.72 -6.33 26.30
N TRP A 872 -8.43 -6.26 25.93
CA TRP A 872 -7.74 -5.01 25.62
C TRP A 872 -7.33 -4.90 24.15
N ALA A 873 -7.35 -3.68 23.63
CA ALA A 873 -6.74 -3.33 22.35
C ALA A 873 -5.84 -2.09 22.52
N ALA A 874 -4.71 -2.10 21.82
CA ALA A 874 -3.89 -0.92 21.63
C ALA A 874 -4.34 -0.23 20.34
N ALA A 875 -5.00 0.93 20.45
CA ALA A 875 -5.15 1.84 19.33
C ALA A 875 -3.87 2.68 19.24
N TYR A 876 -3.26 2.79 18.06
CA TYR A 876 -2.01 3.53 17.89
C TYR A 876 -1.95 4.31 16.58
N GLY A 877 -1.11 5.34 16.54
CA GLY A 877 -0.77 6.05 15.31
C GLY A 877 0.40 7.02 15.52
N PHE A 878 0.60 7.93 14.57
CA PHE A 878 1.80 8.77 14.51
C PHE A 878 1.46 10.25 14.30
N VAL A 879 2.28 11.13 14.86
CA VAL A 879 2.20 12.59 14.66
C VAL A 879 3.59 13.15 14.38
N GLN A 880 3.70 14.03 13.39
CA GLN A 880 4.91 14.80 13.13
C GLN A 880 5.12 15.87 14.21
N VAL A 881 6.32 15.97 14.78
CA VAL A 881 6.64 16.96 15.84
C VAL A 881 6.30 18.37 15.40
N GLN A 882 6.64 18.72 14.16
CA GLN A 882 6.40 20.04 13.56
C GLN A 882 4.91 20.43 13.41
N GLU A 883 3.99 19.47 13.48
CA GLU A 883 2.54 19.75 13.45
C GLU A 883 1.98 20.12 14.83
N LEU A 884 2.70 19.74 15.90
CA LEU A 884 2.32 20.01 17.28
C LEU A 884 3.15 21.13 17.90
N PHE A 885 4.47 21.15 17.68
CA PHE A 885 5.43 21.96 18.42
C PHE A 885 6.15 22.94 17.49
N GLY A 886 6.25 24.22 17.89
CA GLY A 886 7.05 25.21 17.18
C GLY A 886 8.56 24.94 17.32
N ALA A 887 9.39 25.53 16.45
CA ALA A 887 10.84 25.28 16.37
C ALA A 887 11.71 25.66 17.61
N ARG A 888 11.09 25.96 18.76
CA ARG A 888 11.73 26.17 20.08
C ARG A 888 10.94 25.52 21.22
N GLU A 889 9.93 24.73 20.89
CA GLU A 889 9.00 24.08 21.81
C GLU A 889 9.31 22.58 21.80
N LYS A 890 9.22 21.92 22.95
CA LYS A 890 9.40 20.47 23.09
C LYS A 890 8.09 19.82 23.54
N PRO A 891 7.92 18.50 23.34
CA PRO A 891 6.97 17.71 24.13
C PRO A 891 7.21 17.85 25.64
N PHE A 892 6.24 17.39 26.44
CA PHE A 892 6.34 17.36 27.90
C PHE A 892 7.28 16.23 28.42
N PHE A 893 7.94 15.50 27.51
CA PHE A 893 8.82 14.36 27.78
C PHE A 893 10.07 14.44 26.89
N GLU A 894 11.17 13.85 27.33
CA GLU A 894 12.44 13.86 26.58
C GLU A 894 12.55 12.69 25.58
N ASP A 895 12.15 11.47 25.97
CA ASP A 895 12.24 10.27 25.09
C ASP A 895 10.90 9.53 24.93
N SER A 896 10.28 9.22 26.07
CA SER A 896 9.13 8.35 26.20
C SER A 896 8.33 8.71 27.45
N ALA A 897 7.02 8.86 27.31
CA ALA A 897 6.10 9.08 28.41
C ALA A 897 4.97 8.04 28.43
N LEU A 898 4.77 7.43 29.60
CA LEU A 898 3.56 6.69 29.95
C LEU A 898 2.65 7.64 30.75
N VAL A 899 1.54 8.05 30.16
CA VAL A 899 0.56 8.92 30.81
C VAL A 899 -0.55 8.08 31.43
N MET A 900 -0.59 8.04 32.76
CA MET A 900 -1.56 7.27 33.54
C MET A 900 -2.84 8.09 33.77
N SER A 901 -4.00 7.46 33.56
CA SER A 901 -5.31 8.05 33.81
C SER A 901 -6.19 7.10 34.62
N ARG A 902 -7.36 7.58 35.03
CA ARG A 902 -8.44 6.75 35.60
C ARG A 902 -9.26 5.99 34.53
N TYR A 903 -8.88 6.16 33.26
CA TYR A 903 -9.51 5.60 32.06
C TYR A 903 -8.44 4.90 31.20
N GLY A 904 -7.72 3.94 31.77
CA GLY A 904 -6.52 3.33 31.17
C GLY A 904 -5.31 4.26 31.06
N SER A 905 -4.40 3.95 30.14
CA SER A 905 -3.13 4.66 29.94
C SER A 905 -2.86 5.01 28.47
N ALA A 906 -2.06 6.06 28.25
CA ALA A 906 -1.52 6.42 26.95
C ALA A 906 0.03 6.32 26.94
N LEU A 907 0.63 5.99 25.81
CA LEU A 907 2.09 6.02 25.61
C LEU A 907 2.42 6.98 24.47
N THR A 908 3.38 7.88 24.67
CA THR A 908 3.88 8.80 23.65
C THR A 908 5.41 8.72 23.61
N THR A 909 6.01 8.55 22.43
CA THR A 909 7.46 8.29 22.29
C THR A 909 7.99 8.73 20.94
N PHE A 910 9.23 9.19 20.87
CA PHE A 910 9.97 9.23 19.62
C PHE A 910 10.28 7.81 19.14
N CYS A 911 10.47 7.60 17.83
CA CYS A 911 10.75 6.27 17.26
C CYS A 911 11.71 6.25 16.06
N ASP A 912 12.28 7.41 15.72
CA ASP A 912 13.16 7.67 14.59
C ASP A 912 14.42 8.42 15.06
N ASP A 913 15.54 8.27 14.36
CA ASP A 913 16.83 8.87 14.73
C ASP A 913 16.80 10.42 14.75
N ALA A 914 15.94 11.06 13.94
CA ALA A 914 15.73 12.50 13.97
C ALA A 914 14.85 12.98 15.14
N ARG A 915 14.17 12.08 15.85
CA ARG A 915 13.10 12.38 16.81
C ARG A 915 12.02 13.29 16.21
N SER A 916 11.72 13.10 14.92
CA SER A 916 10.75 13.87 14.15
C SER A 916 9.32 13.31 14.27
N LEU A 917 9.18 12.04 14.63
CA LEU A 917 7.91 11.32 14.65
C LEU A 917 7.55 10.85 16.07
N ILE A 918 6.43 11.35 16.59
CA ILE A 918 5.86 10.88 17.86
C ILE A 918 4.88 9.76 17.57
N TYR A 919 5.25 8.54 17.97
CA TYR A 919 4.32 7.43 18.07
C TYR A 919 3.45 7.59 19.33
N THR A 920 2.14 7.42 19.15
CA THR A 920 1.12 7.59 20.18
C THR A 920 0.26 6.34 20.28
N VAL A 921 0.03 5.85 21.50
CA VAL A 921 -0.81 4.68 21.80
C VAL A 921 -1.84 5.04 22.86
N LEU A 922 -3.06 4.55 22.69
CA LEU A 922 -4.13 4.50 23.68
C LEU A 922 -4.43 3.04 23.99
N LEU A 923 -4.38 2.66 25.26
CA LEU A 923 -4.81 1.34 25.70
C LEU A 923 -6.28 1.38 26.15
N MET A 924 -7.13 0.62 25.47
CA MET A 924 -8.59 0.66 25.66
C MET A 924 -9.21 -0.73 25.83
N GLU A 925 -10.20 -0.80 26.71
CA GLU A 925 -11.02 -1.99 26.92
C GLU A 925 -12.05 -2.09 25.78
N MET A 926 -12.23 -3.30 25.22
CA MET A 926 -13.15 -3.55 24.12
C MET A 926 -13.81 -4.92 24.23
N GLU A 927 -15.07 -5.02 23.83
CA GLU A 927 -15.78 -6.30 23.73
C GLU A 927 -15.24 -7.15 22.57
N GLU A 928 -15.27 -8.48 22.72
CA GLU A 928 -14.73 -9.38 21.70
C GLU A 928 -15.60 -9.43 20.43
N GLN A 929 -15.11 -8.83 19.34
CA GLN A 929 -15.88 -8.67 18.09
C GLN A 929 -16.04 -9.95 17.25
N GLY A 930 -15.81 -11.14 17.83
CA GLY A 930 -16.01 -12.47 17.24
C GLY A 930 -15.09 -12.86 16.08
N SER A 931 -14.69 -11.92 15.22
CA SER A 931 -13.85 -12.17 14.05
C SER A 931 -12.77 -11.11 13.87
N ARG A 932 -11.70 -11.47 13.15
CA ARG A 932 -10.63 -10.54 12.74
C ARG A 932 -11.15 -9.41 11.84
N GLU A 933 -12.32 -9.57 11.24
CA GLU A 933 -12.92 -8.58 10.34
C GLU A 933 -13.80 -7.56 11.09
N GLY A 934 -14.46 -7.96 12.17
CA GLY A 934 -15.03 -7.02 13.14
C GLY A 934 -13.95 -6.09 13.72
N TRP A 935 -12.79 -6.65 14.07
CA TRP A 935 -11.63 -5.86 14.50
C TRP A 935 -11.07 -4.94 13.40
N LYS A 936 -11.02 -5.38 12.13
CA LYS A 936 -10.69 -4.49 10.99
C LYS A 936 -11.73 -3.37 10.82
N SER A 937 -13.02 -3.66 11.02
CA SER A 937 -14.11 -2.70 10.86
C SER A 937 -14.01 -1.57 11.89
N ILE A 938 -13.83 -1.87 13.18
CA ILE A 938 -13.58 -0.82 14.18
C ILE A 938 -12.21 -0.15 13.96
N GLY A 939 -11.22 -0.88 13.44
CA GLY A 939 -9.96 -0.30 12.96
C GLY A 939 -10.09 0.59 11.71
N LYS A 940 -11.24 0.60 11.03
CA LYS A 940 -11.60 1.60 9.99
C LYS A 940 -12.45 2.75 10.56
N ASP A 941 -13.03 2.62 11.76
CA ASP A 941 -13.75 3.70 12.44
C ASP A 941 -12.77 4.63 13.18
N GLN A 942 -11.97 5.32 12.37
CA GLN A 942 -10.93 6.26 12.76
C GLN A 942 -11.45 7.32 13.73
N GLU A 943 -12.62 7.89 13.45
CA GLU A 943 -13.18 8.98 14.24
C GLU A 943 -13.72 8.51 15.59
N ARG A 944 -14.29 7.29 15.71
CA ARG A 944 -14.65 6.73 17.03
C ARG A 944 -13.42 6.59 17.92
N VAL A 945 -12.30 6.09 17.38
CA VAL A 945 -11.04 5.94 18.12
C VAL A 945 -10.48 7.32 18.51
N ARG A 946 -10.48 8.29 17.58
CA ARG A 946 -10.01 9.65 17.83
C ARG A 946 -10.86 10.37 18.89
N LEU A 947 -12.20 10.29 18.78
CA LEU A 947 -13.14 10.87 19.74
C LEU A 947 -13.01 10.25 21.13
N GLU A 948 -12.85 8.94 21.24
CA GLU A 948 -12.64 8.26 22.54
C GLU A 948 -11.29 8.65 23.17
N GLY A 949 -10.24 8.76 22.37
CA GLY A 949 -8.95 9.27 22.82
C GLY A 949 -9.03 10.73 23.30
N VAL A 950 -9.67 11.61 22.52
CA VAL A 950 -9.88 13.01 22.89
C VAL A 950 -10.75 13.09 24.15
N ARG A 951 -11.80 12.26 24.29
CA ARG A 951 -12.62 12.18 25.52
C ARG A 951 -11.78 11.90 26.76
N ARG A 952 -10.78 11.01 26.64
CA ARG A 952 -9.84 10.64 27.73
C ARG A 952 -8.77 11.71 28.03
N THR A 953 -8.42 12.58 27.06
CA THR A 953 -7.26 13.50 27.15
C THR A 953 -7.61 15.00 27.15
N GLN A 954 -8.81 15.40 26.73
CA GLN A 954 -9.25 16.80 26.57
C GLN A 954 -9.07 17.71 27.80
N ASN A 955 -9.14 17.14 29.02
CA ASN A 955 -8.99 17.85 30.28
C ASN A 955 -7.60 17.66 30.92
N SER A 956 -6.63 17.12 30.18
CA SER A 956 -5.27 16.93 30.67
C SER A 956 -4.53 18.27 30.78
N PRO A 957 -3.87 18.57 31.90
CA PRO A 957 -3.00 19.73 32.03
C PRO A 957 -1.62 19.52 31.37
N LEU A 958 -1.34 18.34 30.81
CA LEU A 958 -0.11 18.09 30.05
C LEU A 958 -0.12 18.89 28.72
N PRO A 959 0.94 19.66 28.42
CA PRO A 959 1.04 20.44 27.19
C PRO A 959 0.71 19.62 25.93
N LYS A 960 -0.32 20.07 25.21
CA LYS A 960 -0.76 19.54 23.90
C LYS A 960 -1.17 18.06 23.87
N MET A 961 -1.36 17.39 25.01
CA MET A 961 -1.73 15.96 25.04
C MET A 961 -2.98 15.65 24.22
N ALA A 962 -4.06 16.43 24.36
CA ALA A 962 -5.28 16.23 23.57
C ALA A 962 -5.08 16.54 22.07
N GLN A 963 -4.23 17.53 21.74
CA GLN A 963 -3.89 17.88 20.36
C GLN A 963 -3.07 16.76 19.69
N MET A 964 -2.20 16.09 20.46
CA MET A 964 -1.44 14.92 19.99
C MET A 964 -2.36 13.76 19.61
N ILE A 965 -3.39 13.48 20.42
CA ILE A 965 -4.42 12.49 20.04
C ILE A 965 -5.22 12.93 18.80
N GLU A 966 -5.63 14.19 18.74
CA GLU A 966 -6.39 14.77 17.63
C GLU A 966 -5.60 14.78 16.31
N LYS A 967 -4.27 14.86 16.37
CA LYS A 967 -3.35 14.97 15.23
C LYS A 967 -2.73 13.66 14.75
N VAL A 968 -3.08 12.52 15.33
CA VAL A 968 -2.72 11.22 14.75
C VAL A 968 -3.35 11.11 13.36
N SER A 969 -2.53 10.85 12.34
CA SER A 969 -3.00 10.75 10.94
C SER A 969 -3.93 9.55 10.74
N ASP A 970 -3.52 8.39 11.27
CA ASP A 970 -4.18 7.10 11.09
C ASP A 970 -4.06 6.27 12.37
N TRP A 971 -5.20 5.94 12.97
CA TRP A 971 -5.32 5.02 14.11
C TRP A 971 -5.41 3.58 13.63
N THR A 972 -4.35 2.79 13.84
CA THR A 972 -4.41 1.33 13.72
C THR A 972 -4.88 0.72 15.03
N LEU A 973 -5.90 -0.14 14.97
CA LEU A 973 -6.37 -0.91 16.13
C LEU A 973 -5.70 -2.29 16.19
N TYR A 974 -5.06 -2.60 17.32
CA TYR A 974 -4.37 -3.87 17.56
C TYR A 974 -4.99 -4.62 18.77
N PRO A 975 -5.88 -5.61 18.55
CA PRO A 975 -6.44 -6.42 19.62
C PRO A 975 -5.37 -7.33 20.24
N ILE A 976 -5.27 -7.32 21.57
CA ILE A 976 -4.22 -8.02 22.30
C ILE A 976 -4.73 -9.39 22.73
N TYR A 977 -4.04 -10.44 22.30
CA TYR A 977 -4.29 -11.83 22.67
C TYR A 977 -3.17 -12.32 23.60
N VAL A 978 -3.48 -13.31 24.43
CA VAL A 978 -2.53 -14.02 25.30
C VAL A 978 -2.66 -15.52 25.10
N LEU A 979 -1.62 -16.28 25.44
CA LEU A 979 -1.66 -17.74 25.40
C LEU A 979 -1.70 -18.28 26.85
N PRO A 980 -2.70 -19.12 27.23
CA PRO A 980 -2.79 -19.64 28.59
C PRO A 980 -1.47 -20.31 29.06
N PRO A 981 -1.09 -20.20 30.34
CA PRO A 981 0.16 -20.76 30.86
C PRO A 981 0.11 -22.30 30.95
N ASN A 982 1.22 -22.91 31.36
CA ASN A 982 1.38 -24.35 31.63
C ASN A 982 1.23 -25.29 30.42
N GLY A 983 1.05 -24.78 29.19
CA GLY A 983 1.00 -25.63 28.00
C GLY A 983 2.37 -26.13 27.53
N ARG A 984 2.35 -27.20 26.72
CA ARG A 984 3.49 -27.91 26.13
C ARG A 984 4.28 -27.04 25.15
N TRP A 985 5.62 -27.03 25.23
CA TRP A 985 6.45 -26.30 24.26
C TRP A 985 7.08 -27.20 23.19
N HIS A 986 7.27 -28.50 23.43
CA HIS A 986 7.95 -29.39 22.47
C HIS A 986 7.40 -30.82 22.33
N THR A 987 7.69 -31.44 21.19
CA THR A 987 7.59 -32.88 20.91
C THR A 987 9.00 -33.50 20.89
N ASN A 988 9.28 -34.54 20.09
CA ASN A 988 10.63 -35.10 19.99
C ASN A 988 11.54 -34.28 19.06
N ARG A 989 10.94 -33.64 18.02
CA ARG A 989 11.64 -32.89 16.95
C ARG A 989 10.99 -31.54 16.62
N VAL A 990 9.93 -31.13 17.30
CA VAL A 990 9.34 -29.78 17.17
C VAL A 990 9.43 -29.03 18.49
N LEU A 991 9.93 -27.79 18.48
CA LEU A 991 9.98 -26.88 19.64
C LEU A 991 9.32 -25.54 19.27
N LEU A 992 8.53 -24.97 20.19
CA LEU A 992 7.96 -23.63 20.07
C LEU A 992 8.84 -22.61 20.82
N LEU A 993 9.02 -21.41 20.25
CA LEU A 993 9.80 -20.31 20.86
C LEU A 993 9.01 -19.00 20.90
N GLY A 994 9.29 -18.14 21.88
CA GLY A 994 8.65 -16.84 22.07
C GLY A 994 7.11 -16.92 22.12
N ASP A 995 6.46 -16.00 21.41
CA ASP A 995 5.00 -15.89 21.35
C ASP A 995 4.28 -17.19 20.91
N ALA A 996 4.94 -18.08 20.16
CA ALA A 996 4.35 -19.36 19.78
C ALA A 996 4.17 -20.30 20.98
N ALA A 997 5.08 -20.22 21.97
CA ALA A 997 5.09 -21.03 23.18
C ALA A 997 4.39 -20.38 24.37
N HIS A 998 4.52 -19.05 24.54
CA HIS A 998 4.23 -18.39 25.83
C HIS A 998 3.77 -16.91 25.77
N ALA A 999 3.20 -16.46 24.64
CA ALA A 999 2.74 -15.07 24.48
C ALA A 999 1.92 -14.52 25.67
N MET A 1000 2.30 -13.34 26.15
CA MET A 1000 1.80 -12.72 27.39
C MET A 1000 1.44 -11.24 27.17
N PRO A 1001 0.70 -10.58 28.10
CA PRO A 1001 0.36 -9.16 27.98
C PRO A 1001 1.61 -8.28 27.79
N PRO A 1002 1.65 -7.34 26.82
CA PRO A 1002 2.86 -6.58 26.52
C PRO A 1002 3.37 -5.75 27.70
N LYS A 1003 4.62 -5.95 28.13
CA LYS A 1003 5.18 -5.25 29.31
C LYS A 1003 6.66 -4.90 29.14
N GLY A 1004 6.96 -3.80 28.44
CA GLY A 1004 8.28 -3.16 28.37
C GLY A 1004 9.35 -3.90 27.55
N GLU A 1005 9.43 -5.23 27.65
CA GLU A 1005 10.47 -6.08 27.04
C GLU A 1005 9.94 -7.19 26.12
N SER A 1006 8.65 -7.19 25.73
CA SER A 1006 7.99 -8.38 25.17
C SER A 1006 8.75 -9.07 24.01
N ILE A 1007 9.40 -8.28 23.14
CA ILE A 1007 10.24 -8.77 22.04
C ILE A 1007 11.63 -9.27 22.51
N GLY A 1008 12.19 -8.67 23.55
CA GLY A 1008 13.46 -9.07 24.16
C GLY A 1008 13.43 -10.48 24.74
N HIS A 1009 12.28 -10.95 25.23
CA HIS A 1009 12.11 -12.35 25.65
C HIS A 1009 12.28 -13.33 24.48
N ALA A 1010 11.84 -12.97 23.27
CA ALA A 1010 12.05 -13.80 22.08
C ALA A 1010 13.51 -13.82 21.58
N PHE A 1011 14.31 -12.79 21.92
CA PHE A 1011 15.75 -12.76 21.67
C PHE A 1011 16.52 -13.55 22.77
N GLU A 1012 16.09 -13.43 24.03
CA GLU A 1012 16.60 -14.22 25.16
C GLU A 1012 16.36 -15.73 24.93
N ASP A 1013 15.16 -16.12 24.48
CA ASP A 1013 14.82 -17.49 24.06
C ASP A 1013 15.74 -18.00 22.94
N ALA A 1014 15.90 -17.22 21.85
CA ALA A 1014 16.69 -17.61 20.68
C ALA A 1014 18.17 -17.86 21.01
N ILE A 1015 18.79 -16.95 21.79
CA ILE A 1015 20.19 -17.04 22.22
C ILE A 1015 20.39 -18.19 23.23
N ARG A 1016 19.43 -18.40 24.14
CA ARG A 1016 19.50 -19.52 25.10
C ARG A 1016 19.38 -20.86 24.40
N PHE A 1017 18.40 -20.99 23.51
CA PHE A 1017 18.19 -22.23 22.78
C PHE A 1017 19.37 -22.54 21.85
N SER A 1018 19.98 -21.56 21.17
CA SER A 1018 21.13 -21.83 20.29
C SER A 1018 22.36 -22.36 21.04
N LEU A 1019 22.65 -21.83 22.23
CA LEU A 1019 23.74 -22.31 23.08
C LEU A 1019 23.46 -23.71 23.64
N ILE A 1020 22.22 -23.97 24.05
CA ILE A 1020 21.78 -25.29 24.53
C ILE A 1020 21.86 -26.34 23.40
N LEU A 1021 21.43 -25.97 22.19
CA LEU A 1021 21.52 -26.82 21.01
C LEU A 1021 22.97 -27.09 20.57
N SER A 1022 23.85 -26.08 20.64
CA SER A 1022 25.29 -26.23 20.36
C SER A 1022 25.99 -27.14 21.39
N HIS A 1023 25.59 -27.07 22.66
CA HIS A 1023 26.07 -27.98 23.70
C HIS A 1023 25.61 -29.43 23.46
N TYR A 1024 24.31 -29.66 23.26
CA TYR A 1024 23.72 -30.99 23.06
C TYR A 1024 23.73 -31.49 21.59
N LYS A 1025 24.55 -30.90 20.72
CA LYS A 1025 24.64 -31.20 19.27
C LYS A 1025 24.85 -32.67 18.89
N SER A 1026 25.39 -33.48 19.79
CA SER A 1026 25.68 -34.91 19.59
C SER A 1026 24.64 -35.84 20.24
N GLU A 1027 23.58 -35.27 20.82
CA GLU A 1027 22.43 -35.98 21.37
C GLU A 1027 21.16 -35.78 20.51
N SER A 1028 20.05 -36.40 20.92
CA SER A 1028 18.75 -36.19 20.28
C SER A 1028 18.26 -34.75 20.49
N PRO A 1029 17.59 -34.09 19.51
CA PRO A 1029 17.01 -32.75 19.68
C PRO A 1029 16.12 -32.62 20.93
N LEU A 1030 15.41 -33.69 21.29
CA LEU A 1030 14.62 -33.79 22.52
C LEU A 1030 15.42 -33.41 23.78
N ARG A 1031 16.71 -33.75 23.87
CA ARG A 1031 17.56 -33.43 25.02
C ARG A 1031 17.75 -31.92 25.19
N ALA A 1032 18.02 -31.23 24.07
CA ALA A 1032 18.12 -29.78 24.05
C ALA A 1032 16.77 -29.12 24.40
N PHE A 1033 15.65 -29.70 23.94
CA PHE A 1033 14.31 -29.19 24.22
C PHE A 1033 13.92 -29.35 25.70
N GLU A 1034 14.11 -30.54 26.29
CA GLU A 1034 13.84 -30.81 27.70
C GLU A 1034 14.64 -29.88 28.62
N PHE A 1035 15.93 -29.68 28.31
CA PHE A 1035 16.80 -28.79 29.08
C PHE A 1035 16.37 -27.33 28.93
N TYR A 1036 16.09 -26.86 27.71
CA TYR A 1036 15.60 -25.51 27.45
C TYR A 1036 14.26 -25.23 28.15
N GLU A 1037 13.28 -26.15 28.05
CA GLU A 1037 11.98 -25.98 28.70
C GLU A 1037 12.15 -25.96 30.23
N GLY A 1038 12.91 -26.90 30.81
CA GLY A 1038 13.18 -26.95 32.25
C GLY A 1038 13.90 -25.70 32.79
N PHE A 1039 14.81 -25.11 32.01
CA PHE A 1039 15.55 -23.90 32.36
C PHE A 1039 14.69 -22.62 32.24
N GLN A 1040 13.94 -22.47 31.15
CA GLN A 1040 13.25 -21.23 30.80
C GLN A 1040 11.82 -21.13 31.37
N ARG A 1041 11.08 -22.25 31.45
CA ARG A 1041 9.64 -22.29 31.79
C ARG A 1041 9.28 -21.48 33.04
N LYS A 1042 10.01 -21.66 34.14
CA LYS A 1042 9.72 -20.97 35.40
C LYS A 1042 9.84 -19.45 35.28
N LYS A 1043 10.91 -18.94 34.63
CA LYS A 1043 11.10 -17.49 34.40
C LYS A 1043 9.91 -16.93 33.62
N THR A 1044 9.54 -17.61 32.54
CA THR A 1044 8.42 -17.24 31.66
C THR A 1044 7.06 -17.27 32.38
N GLU A 1045 6.78 -18.28 33.19
CA GLU A 1045 5.51 -18.40 33.93
C GLU A 1045 5.40 -17.35 35.05
N ASP A 1046 6.50 -16.99 35.72
CA ASP A 1046 6.52 -15.90 36.70
C ASP A 1046 6.39 -14.51 36.02
N LEU A 1047 7.03 -14.31 34.85
CA LEU A 1047 6.80 -13.12 34.01
C LEU A 1047 5.34 -13.00 33.55
N TYR A 1048 4.72 -14.09 33.10
CA TYR A 1048 3.31 -14.11 32.68
C TYR A 1048 2.38 -13.65 33.82
N LYS A 1049 2.59 -14.15 35.05
CA LYS A 1049 1.82 -13.75 36.25
C LYS A 1049 1.98 -12.25 36.54
N VAL A 1050 3.20 -11.73 36.46
CA VAL A 1050 3.51 -10.32 36.71
C VAL A 1050 2.87 -9.42 35.64
N SER A 1051 2.99 -9.75 34.35
CA SER A 1051 2.39 -8.98 33.26
C SER A 1051 0.85 -9.01 33.32
N SER A 1052 0.25 -10.18 33.53
CA SER A 1052 -1.21 -10.34 33.69
C SER A 1052 -1.78 -9.64 34.93
N THR A 1053 -0.96 -9.42 35.97
CA THR A 1053 -1.38 -8.66 37.16
C THR A 1053 -1.28 -7.16 36.91
N GLY A 1054 -0.16 -6.69 36.35
CA GLY A 1054 0.04 -5.27 36.03
C GLY A 1054 -1.00 -4.72 35.04
N TRP A 1055 -1.46 -5.55 34.10
CA TRP A 1055 -2.46 -5.11 33.10
C TRP A 1055 -3.85 -4.81 33.68
N LYS A 1056 -4.18 -5.26 34.89
CA LYS A 1056 -5.44 -4.95 35.58
C LYS A 1056 -5.53 -3.50 36.07
N SER A 1057 -4.42 -2.76 36.18
CA SER A 1057 -4.48 -1.35 36.57
C SER A 1057 -4.95 -0.41 35.44
N ASN A 1058 -5.33 -0.96 34.28
CA ASN A 1058 -5.93 -0.20 33.18
C ASN A 1058 -7.47 -0.18 33.21
N ASP A 1059 -8.10 -1.01 34.06
CA ASP A 1059 -9.56 -1.01 34.28
C ASP A 1059 -10.06 0.42 34.58
N ASP A 1060 -11.25 0.76 34.08
CA ASP A 1060 -11.88 2.07 34.32
C ASP A 1060 -12.22 2.23 35.82
N ILE A 1061 -11.54 3.16 36.51
CA ILE A 1061 -11.61 3.31 37.97
C ILE A 1061 -12.25 4.63 38.40
N GLY A 1062 -12.83 4.64 39.61
CA GLY A 1062 -13.35 5.84 40.26
C GLY A 1062 -12.24 6.85 40.57
N ALA A 1063 -12.58 8.14 40.68
CA ALA A 1063 -11.58 9.21 40.84
C ALA A 1063 -10.64 9.01 42.05
N ILE A 1064 -11.16 8.52 43.17
CA ILE A 1064 -10.36 8.19 44.37
C ILE A 1064 -9.40 7.03 44.08
N GLY A 1065 -9.84 6.00 43.34
CA GLY A 1065 -8.99 4.88 42.92
C GLY A 1065 -7.84 5.34 42.02
N GLY A 1066 -8.12 6.24 41.07
CA GLY A 1066 -7.09 6.85 40.23
C GLY A 1066 -6.06 7.64 41.03
N MET A 1067 -6.51 8.47 41.99
CA MET A 1067 -5.60 9.21 42.88
C MET A 1067 -4.72 8.28 43.72
N LEU A 1068 -5.27 7.18 44.27
CA LEU A 1068 -4.50 6.21 45.03
C LEU A 1068 -3.50 5.46 44.14
N LEU A 1069 -3.86 5.09 42.90
CA LEU A 1069 -2.95 4.46 41.95
C LEU A 1069 -1.77 5.39 41.61
N GLU A 1070 -2.04 6.67 41.34
CA GLU A 1070 -1.00 7.69 41.11
C GLU A 1070 -0.08 7.87 42.34
N TRP A 1071 -0.63 7.85 43.56
CA TRP A 1071 0.16 8.01 44.79
C TRP A 1071 1.00 6.78 45.16
N PHE A 1072 0.54 5.56 44.86
CA PHE A 1072 1.28 4.34 45.16
C PHE A 1072 2.27 3.92 44.07
N THR A 1073 2.10 4.38 42.83
CA THR A 1073 3.00 4.05 41.69
C THR A 1073 4.49 4.37 41.98
N PRO A 1074 4.87 5.54 42.53
CA PRO A 1074 6.28 5.85 42.81
C PRO A 1074 6.86 4.96 43.91
N LEU A 1075 6.08 4.66 44.96
CA LEU A 1075 6.48 3.77 46.05
C LEU A 1075 6.66 2.32 45.56
N TYR A 1076 5.77 1.85 44.69
CA TYR A 1076 5.84 0.53 44.07
C TYR A 1076 7.08 0.40 43.15
N LEU A 1077 7.35 1.41 42.33
CA LEU A 1077 8.54 1.44 41.46
C LEU A 1077 9.83 1.53 42.28
N TRP A 1078 9.87 2.32 43.35
CA TRP A 1078 11.00 2.33 44.30
C TRP A 1078 11.22 0.97 44.96
N TRP A 1079 10.16 0.32 45.44
CA TRP A 1079 10.23 -1.01 46.06
C TRP A 1079 10.67 -2.11 45.08
N THR A 1080 10.31 -1.99 43.80
CA THR A 1080 10.67 -2.96 42.76
C THR A 1080 11.97 -2.64 42.02
N LYS A 1081 12.55 -1.43 42.17
CA LYS A 1081 13.71 -0.94 41.40
C LYS A 1081 14.86 -1.95 41.36
N GLY A 1082 15.28 -2.48 42.51
CA GLY A 1082 16.38 -3.45 42.59
C GLY A 1082 16.12 -4.80 41.91
N PHE A 1083 14.85 -5.18 41.69
CA PHE A 1083 14.51 -6.37 40.90
C PHE A 1083 14.53 -6.06 39.39
N SER A 1084 14.01 -4.91 38.97
CA SER A 1084 14.06 -4.48 37.57
C SER A 1084 15.49 -4.22 37.08
N GLU A 1085 16.31 -3.52 37.87
CA GLU A 1085 17.72 -3.29 37.53
C GLU A 1085 18.50 -4.61 37.40
N LYS A 1086 18.17 -5.61 38.22
CA LYS A 1086 18.83 -6.93 38.13
C LYS A 1086 18.50 -7.69 36.84
N ASP A 1087 17.27 -7.63 36.32
CA ASP A 1087 16.98 -8.22 35.00
C ASP A 1087 17.63 -7.38 33.88
N LEU A 1088 17.67 -6.05 34.00
CA LEU A 1088 18.43 -5.18 33.09
C LEU A 1088 19.94 -5.51 33.04
N TRP A 1089 20.53 -6.04 34.12
CA TRP A 1089 21.92 -6.54 34.17
C TRP A 1089 22.09 -8.01 33.74
N THR A 1090 21.02 -8.80 33.62
CA THR A 1090 21.12 -10.25 33.36
C THR A 1090 21.69 -10.54 31.97
N ASP A 1091 22.65 -11.46 31.86
CA ASP A 1091 23.13 -11.95 30.57
C ASP A 1091 22.25 -13.14 30.10
N PRO A 1092 21.67 -13.12 28.89
CA PRO A 1092 20.98 -14.28 28.34
C PRO A 1092 21.87 -15.54 28.23
N THR A 1093 23.21 -15.40 28.09
CA THR A 1093 24.14 -16.52 27.87
C THR A 1093 24.67 -17.17 29.15
N ASP A 1094 24.26 -16.72 30.34
CA ASP A 1094 24.59 -17.39 31.61
C ASP A 1094 23.72 -18.66 31.78
N ILE A 1095 24.31 -19.82 31.44
CA ILE A 1095 23.64 -21.13 31.44
C ILE A 1095 24.53 -22.15 32.15
N SER A 1096 24.09 -22.59 33.33
CA SER A 1096 24.75 -23.66 34.09
C SER A 1096 24.36 -25.04 33.54
N PHE A 1097 25.19 -25.60 32.67
CA PHE A 1097 25.05 -26.99 32.22
C PHE A 1097 25.41 -27.97 33.35
N PRO A 1098 24.68 -29.08 33.52
CA PRO A 1098 25.06 -30.15 34.45
C PRO A 1098 26.32 -30.87 33.94
N SER A 1099 27.19 -31.26 34.87
CA SER A 1099 28.45 -31.99 34.65
C SER A 1099 28.26 -33.48 34.40
#